data_AF-A0A6V8K9J3-F1
#
_entry.id   AF-A0A6V8K9J3-F1
#
_cell.length_a   1.000
_cell.length_b   1.000
_cell.length_c   1.000
_cell.angle_alpha   90.00
_cell.angle_beta   90.00
_cell.angle_gamma   90.00
#
_symmetry.space_group_name_H-M   'P 1'
#
loop_
_entity.id
_entity.type
_entity.pdbx_description
1 polymer ?
#
loop_
_entity_poly.entity_id
_entity_poly.type
_entity_poly.pdbx_seq_one_letter_code
_entity_poly.pdbx_strand_id
1 'polypeptide(L)'
;MATVLLRRSARRPAPEMPTGELRVAPPPEIPQVVGARWQQLMVVLPMLGGGVAMAMLMGRGGGPFAYVVGALFGVSSLAMLASWGGAGAPKKAEMLAARRDYLRHLAGLRRRARETVARQRAGLAYRHPEPGQVWSTVASHRLWERRATDPDFAVVRVGAGPQALATPLVPPVTGTPGELEPMTAGALRRFLDAYSVVPDLPVALSLRGFARIHLRGEASALARAMVVQLSVFHAPDDLRIAVCAGPERRGSWEWVKWLPHAQHPSRTDALGPVRLVAASGAELDRLLGDVVGSRSRFAGGPARDGPHVVVVLDGAAWSQDGGIDGVSFLDLDGTPPRLLDPSTLVLSVGERGVLLVDSGDGPAEVGRADGLTAIEAEAVARRLAPWRLAAPADAEEPPVTAEPALAELLGLGDLDTAPPPRAARDRLRVPIGVTPAGRPVELDLKESAQDGMGPHGLLVGATGSGKSELLRTLVLGLAATHSSEELNFVLVDYKGGATFAALDRLPHTAAVITNLADELPLVDRMTDALNGEIVRRQELLRRAGASSIREYAKARTPLPYLLIVCDEFAELLAAKPDFIELFLQIGRLGRSLGVHLLLASQRLEEGRLRGLDTHLSYRIGLRTFSALESRSVLGVPDAYELPRSPGHGFLKAGTEQLVRFKAAYVSGPFRRPGDRLPVPRAGRPRVLPFGTHYVPAPNPATPPAEDGPSLLDLLVERLGGQGPPAHRVWLPPLSRPPALDELLGSVASDPARGLTVVNPDLRGALQVPVAVIDNPFEQRRDVLWLTLDGAAGHVAVAGGPQSGKSTLLRTLVCGLALTHSPAEARVYCLDFGGGSLATLRDLPHVGGVAGRLDAEAVRRTVGDVAALLADREAGAPADGHAFLVVDGWATLRADYEDLEPVVTAIATRGLSYGVHVVAAASRWLDFRAPIRDLFGSRVELRLGDPTDSLVSRRAALTVPEKVPGRGITADGRHLLTALPVLSALDSDPAALVRAVVAGWSGPPAPRVRLLPPVLPYTDLDVGSEGGLRLPIGIAEADLRPVDVDFGSDPHLLLFGDAECGKSSFLRALAVSITRRFRPEEARVILVDYRRSLLGAIDSDHLIGYGTTAATTAQLVDSVDGYMRRRLPGPDVTPQQLRDRSWWTGPELFVLVDDYDLVAAAPVNPLLPLVEHLAQARDVGLHLILTRRSGGASRALYEPVIQRLRELASPGLVMSGDPDEGALVGNVRPAPLPPGRARLVTRREGVRLVQLAYIPGIR
;
A
#
# COMPACT_ATOMS: atom_id res chain seq x y z
N MET A 1 4.19 -24.91 44.58
CA MET A 1 5.54 -25.47 44.37
C MET A 1 6.12 -24.79 43.15
N ALA A 2 7.36 -24.29 43.21
CA ALA A 2 8.01 -23.69 42.04
C ALA A 2 8.51 -24.79 41.08
N THR A 3 8.39 -24.55 39.78
CA THR A 3 8.89 -25.45 38.74
C THR A 3 10.41 -25.34 38.65
N VAL A 4 11.11 -26.47 38.53
CA VAL A 4 12.56 -26.59 38.39
C VAL A 4 12.87 -27.24 37.05
N LEU A 5 13.63 -26.56 36.20
CA LEU A 5 14.01 -27.07 34.88
C LEU A 5 15.25 -27.97 34.99
N LEU A 6 15.16 -29.20 34.50
CA LEU A 6 16.26 -30.15 34.41
C LEU A 6 16.80 -30.20 32.98
N ARG A 7 18.06 -29.80 32.80
CA ARG A 7 18.81 -30.05 31.56
C ARG A 7 19.50 -31.40 31.66
N ARG A 8 19.12 -32.36 30.81
CA ARG A 8 19.68 -33.71 30.85
C ARG A 8 21.11 -33.74 30.30
N SER A 9 22.08 -34.06 31.14
CA SER A 9 23.48 -34.28 30.75
C SER A 9 23.67 -35.62 30.02
N ALA A 10 24.86 -35.83 29.44
CA ALA A 10 25.24 -37.14 28.93
C ALA A 10 25.16 -38.20 30.03
N ARG A 11 24.62 -39.37 29.70
CA ARG A 11 24.43 -40.50 30.63
C ARG A 11 25.79 -41.05 31.05
N ARG A 12 26.00 -41.23 32.36
CA ARG A 12 27.24 -41.85 32.86
C ARG A 12 27.24 -43.35 32.53
N PRO A 13 28.40 -43.93 32.18
CA PRO A 13 28.48 -45.36 31.91
C PRO A 13 28.11 -46.14 33.18
N ALA A 14 27.24 -47.14 33.01
CA ALA A 14 26.91 -48.07 34.08
C ALA A 14 28.12 -48.98 34.39
N PRO A 15 28.23 -49.53 35.62
CA PRO A 15 29.26 -50.51 35.94
C PRO A 15 29.27 -51.66 34.91
N GLU A 16 30.46 -52.00 34.41
CA GLU A 16 30.61 -53.07 33.42
C GLU A 16 30.23 -54.42 34.02
N MET A 17 29.37 -55.13 33.30
CA MET A 17 28.99 -56.49 33.65
C MET A 17 30.07 -57.45 33.14
N PRO A 18 30.54 -58.41 33.95
CA PRO A 18 31.48 -59.42 33.48
C PRO A 18 30.86 -60.23 32.33
N THR A 19 31.64 -60.47 31.27
CA THR A 19 31.24 -61.28 30.10
C THR A 19 32.28 -62.38 29.84
N GLY A 20 31.89 -63.44 29.13
CA GLY A 20 32.74 -64.60 28.82
C GLY A 20 32.37 -65.86 29.62
N GLU A 21 33.22 -66.88 29.58
CA GLU A 21 32.98 -68.18 30.21
C GLU A 21 34.10 -68.53 31.21
N LEU A 22 33.74 -69.14 32.34
CA LEU A 22 34.70 -69.69 33.30
C LEU A 22 34.81 -71.20 33.08
N ARG A 23 35.85 -71.61 32.35
CA ARG A 23 36.15 -73.04 32.12
C ARG A 23 36.74 -73.66 33.39
N VAL A 24 36.16 -74.77 33.84
CA VAL A 24 36.64 -75.53 35.00
C VAL A 24 37.43 -76.75 34.52
N ALA A 25 38.61 -77.01 35.10
CA ALA A 25 39.44 -78.16 34.73
C ALA A 25 38.84 -79.49 35.26
N PRO A 26 39.06 -80.65 34.60
CA PRO A 26 38.63 -81.96 35.10
C PRO A 26 39.38 -82.36 36.39
N PRO A 27 38.74 -83.09 37.32
CA PRO A 27 39.40 -83.63 38.51
C PRO A 27 40.41 -84.75 38.15
N PRO A 28 41.43 -84.98 38.98
CA PRO A 28 42.43 -86.03 38.73
C PRO A 28 41.85 -87.45 38.74
N GLU A 29 42.35 -88.32 37.86
CA GLU A 29 41.95 -89.73 37.72
C GLU A 29 42.75 -90.67 38.64
N ILE A 30 42.15 -91.81 39.00
CA ILE A 30 42.76 -92.86 39.82
C ILE A 30 43.61 -93.79 38.91
N PRO A 31 44.93 -93.89 39.10
CA PRO A 31 45.77 -94.78 38.28
C PRO A 31 45.44 -96.27 38.52
N GLN A 32 45.20 -97.03 37.45
CA GLN A 32 44.82 -98.45 37.51
C GLN A 32 45.98 -99.36 37.99
N VAL A 33 45.68 -100.35 38.84
CA VAL A 33 46.64 -101.34 39.38
C VAL A 33 46.43 -102.70 38.70
N VAL A 34 47.40 -103.17 37.91
CA VAL A 34 47.40 -104.52 37.31
C VAL A 34 47.78 -105.55 38.39
N GLY A 35 46.89 -106.52 38.65
CA GLY A 35 46.93 -107.41 39.83
C GLY A 35 47.99 -108.51 39.82
N ALA A 36 48.90 -108.46 40.81
CA ALA A 36 49.96 -109.41 41.11
C ALA A 36 49.46 -110.70 41.83
N ARG A 37 48.56 -111.47 41.22
CA ARG A 37 48.06 -112.74 41.79
C ARG A 37 49.09 -113.88 41.77
N TRP A 38 50.06 -113.82 40.86
CA TRP A 38 51.03 -114.92 40.67
C TRP A 38 52.13 -114.95 41.73
N GLN A 39 52.50 -113.80 42.30
CA GLN A 39 53.51 -113.71 43.36
C GLN A 39 53.01 -114.19 44.72
N GLN A 40 51.68 -114.19 44.97
CA GLN A 40 51.11 -114.60 46.25
C GLN A 40 50.98 -116.13 46.40
N LEU A 41 50.87 -116.88 45.29
CA LEU A 41 50.71 -118.35 45.32
C LEU A 41 52.00 -119.10 45.66
N MET A 42 53.17 -118.55 45.35
CA MET A 42 54.48 -119.17 45.62
C MET A 42 54.86 -119.22 47.11
N VAL A 43 54.16 -118.48 47.98
CA VAL A 43 54.51 -118.34 49.41
C VAL A 43 53.87 -119.42 50.29
N VAL A 44 52.76 -120.04 49.85
CA VAL A 44 51.96 -120.94 50.72
C VAL A 44 52.47 -122.39 50.70
N LEU A 45 53.17 -122.82 49.64
CA LEU A 45 53.55 -124.22 49.46
C LEU A 45 54.48 -124.78 50.56
N PRO A 46 55.53 -124.06 51.04
CA PRO A 46 56.46 -124.61 52.03
C PRO A 46 55.85 -124.74 53.44
N MET A 47 54.83 -123.94 53.78
CA MET A 47 54.18 -123.99 55.11
C MET A 47 53.39 -125.29 55.35
N LEU A 48 52.83 -125.90 54.30
CA LEU A 48 52.01 -127.11 54.45
C LEU A 48 52.85 -128.39 54.66
N GLY A 49 54.07 -128.46 54.13
CA GLY A 49 54.94 -129.64 54.28
C GLY A 49 55.52 -129.80 55.69
N GLY A 50 55.80 -128.69 56.40
CA GLY A 50 56.42 -128.71 57.73
C GLY A 50 55.51 -129.24 58.85
N GLY A 51 54.19 -129.05 58.72
CA GLY A 51 53.22 -129.49 59.73
C GLY A 51 53.07 -131.01 59.85
N VAL A 52 53.19 -131.73 58.73
CA VAL A 52 53.02 -133.20 58.69
C VAL A 52 54.21 -133.94 59.30
N ALA A 53 55.43 -133.40 59.19
CA ALA A 53 56.63 -133.98 59.79
C ALA A 53 56.64 -133.85 61.33
N MET A 54 56.07 -132.77 61.87
CA MET A 54 56.01 -132.50 63.32
C MET A 54 55.04 -133.45 64.05
N ALA A 55 53.94 -133.84 63.40
CA ALA A 55 52.95 -134.76 63.98
C ALA A 55 53.45 -136.22 64.08
N MET A 56 54.32 -136.66 63.17
CA MET A 56 54.84 -138.05 63.18
C MET A 56 55.95 -138.28 64.22
N LEU A 57 56.73 -137.26 64.59
CA LEU A 57 57.82 -137.39 65.55
C LEU A 57 57.35 -137.39 67.01
N MET A 58 56.13 -136.89 67.29
CA MET A 58 55.57 -136.77 68.64
C MET A 58 54.94 -138.06 69.19
N GLY A 59 54.78 -139.11 68.35
CA GLY A 59 54.03 -140.34 68.70
C GLY A 59 54.83 -141.51 69.31
N ARG A 60 56.16 -141.41 69.50
CA ARG A 60 56.98 -142.48 70.09
C ARG A 60 57.88 -141.95 71.21
N GLY A 61 57.56 -142.33 72.45
CA GLY A 61 58.44 -142.46 73.63
C GLY A 61 59.52 -141.39 73.87
N GLY A 62 59.29 -140.55 74.88
CA GLY A 62 60.09 -139.40 75.32
C GLY A 62 61.63 -139.50 75.31
N GLY A 63 62.24 -138.44 74.77
CA GLY A 63 63.64 -138.06 74.96
C GLY A 63 63.82 -136.54 74.84
N PRO A 64 64.67 -135.87 75.64
CA PRO A 64 64.84 -134.39 75.65
C PRO A 64 65.32 -133.77 74.32
N PHE A 65 65.75 -134.57 73.36
CA PHE A 65 66.36 -134.13 72.09
C PHE A 65 65.35 -133.49 71.11
N ALA A 66 64.04 -133.79 71.24
CA ALA A 66 63.00 -133.28 70.33
C ALA A 66 62.73 -131.76 70.46
N TYR A 67 62.95 -131.18 71.64
CA TYR A 67 62.69 -129.76 71.89
C TYR A 67 63.74 -128.84 71.24
N VAL A 68 64.98 -129.32 71.10
CA VAL A 68 66.08 -128.52 70.50
C VAL A 68 65.89 -128.36 68.99
N VAL A 69 65.42 -129.41 68.30
CA VAL A 69 65.17 -129.37 66.85
C VAL A 69 63.99 -128.45 66.50
N GLY A 70 62.95 -128.42 67.33
CA GLY A 70 61.80 -127.51 67.14
C GLY A 70 62.16 -126.03 67.29
N ALA A 71 63.08 -125.70 68.20
CA ALA A 71 63.51 -124.32 68.42
C ALA A 71 64.31 -123.75 67.23
N LEU A 72 65.14 -124.57 66.57
CA LEU A 72 66.00 -124.12 65.46
C LEU A 72 65.18 -123.77 64.19
N PHE A 73 64.07 -124.46 63.93
CA PHE A 73 63.20 -124.24 62.75
C PHE A 73 62.27 -123.01 62.89
N GLY A 74 61.93 -122.64 64.14
CA GLY A 74 61.14 -121.44 64.40
C GLY A 74 61.92 -120.14 64.10
N VAL A 75 63.22 -120.14 64.38
CA VAL A 75 64.08 -118.96 64.19
C VAL A 75 64.37 -118.70 62.70
N SER A 76 64.53 -119.74 61.87
CA SER A 76 64.76 -119.58 60.43
C SER A 76 63.53 -119.07 59.66
N SER A 77 62.33 -119.42 60.11
CA SER A 77 61.06 -118.98 59.50
C SER A 77 60.75 -117.49 59.78
N LEU A 78 61.19 -116.97 60.93
CA LEU A 78 61.06 -115.56 61.30
C LEU A 78 62.04 -114.64 60.53
N ALA A 79 63.21 -115.15 60.15
CA ALA A 79 64.20 -114.38 59.40
C ALA A 79 63.77 -114.05 57.96
N MET A 80 62.99 -114.92 57.28
CA MET A 80 62.45 -114.63 55.94
C MET A 80 61.35 -113.56 55.94
N LEU A 81 60.55 -113.47 57.01
CA LEU A 81 59.46 -112.49 57.10
C LEU A 81 59.94 -111.05 57.27
N ALA A 82 61.14 -110.84 57.82
CA ALA A 82 61.67 -109.49 58.09
C ALA A 82 62.23 -108.78 56.84
N SER A 83 62.60 -109.49 55.78
CA SER A 83 63.35 -108.90 54.64
C SER A 83 62.50 -108.26 53.53
N TRP A 84 61.15 -108.30 53.59
CA TRP A 84 60.28 -107.91 52.46
C TRP A 84 59.37 -106.69 52.67
N GLY A 85 59.57 -105.92 53.75
CA GLY A 85 58.68 -104.82 54.15
C GLY A 85 58.95 -103.43 53.55
N GLY A 86 59.85 -103.27 52.58
CA GLY A 86 60.49 -101.97 52.34
C GLY A 86 60.64 -101.46 50.90
N ALA A 87 59.68 -101.61 50.00
CA ALA A 87 59.69 -100.87 48.72
C ALA A 87 58.31 -100.78 48.06
N GLY A 88 57.60 -99.65 48.25
CA GLY A 88 56.35 -99.40 47.52
C GLY A 88 55.53 -98.18 47.97
N ALA A 89 56.12 -96.98 48.03
CA ALA A 89 55.35 -95.78 48.39
C ALA A 89 55.68 -94.44 47.68
N PRO A 90 55.87 -94.33 46.34
CA PRO A 90 55.79 -93.03 45.66
C PRO A 90 54.32 -92.57 45.40
N LYS A 91 53.35 -93.49 45.34
CA LYS A 91 52.01 -93.21 44.76
C LYS A 91 51.03 -92.43 45.65
N LYS A 92 51.19 -92.43 46.98
CA LYS A 92 50.33 -91.64 47.90
C LYS A 92 50.71 -90.16 47.92
N ALA A 93 52.00 -89.84 47.82
CA ALA A 93 52.50 -88.46 47.88
C ALA A 93 52.10 -87.65 46.64
N GLU A 94 52.21 -88.25 45.44
CA GLU A 94 51.79 -87.65 44.18
C GLU A 94 50.29 -87.38 44.13
N MET A 95 49.46 -88.33 44.56
CA MET A 95 48.00 -88.15 44.64
C MET A 95 47.61 -87.05 45.65
N LEU A 96 48.31 -86.95 46.79
CA LEU A 96 48.12 -85.87 47.76
C LEU A 96 48.58 -84.50 47.23
N ALA A 97 49.58 -84.44 46.34
CA ALA A 97 49.99 -83.21 45.66
C ALA A 97 48.93 -82.78 44.62
N ALA A 98 48.51 -83.69 43.73
CA ALA A 98 47.47 -83.44 42.72
C ALA A 98 46.14 -82.97 43.35
N ARG A 99 45.72 -83.59 44.46
CA ARG A 99 44.57 -83.14 45.27
C ARG A 99 44.72 -81.70 45.76
N ARG A 100 45.88 -81.37 46.36
CA ARG A 100 46.14 -80.01 46.89
C ARG A 100 46.14 -78.97 45.78
N ASP A 101 46.74 -79.29 44.63
CA ASP A 101 46.81 -78.36 43.50
C ASP A 101 45.44 -78.12 42.86
N TYR A 102 44.63 -79.17 42.70
CA TYR A 102 43.26 -79.03 42.19
C TYR A 102 42.35 -78.26 43.15
N LEU A 103 42.44 -78.51 44.47
CA LEU A 103 41.70 -77.73 45.47
C LEU A 103 42.15 -76.26 45.49
N ARG A 104 43.45 -75.99 45.27
CA ARG A 104 43.97 -74.62 45.14
C ARG A 104 43.46 -73.94 43.87
N HIS A 105 43.37 -74.66 42.76
CA HIS A 105 42.76 -74.19 41.51
C HIS A 105 41.28 -73.84 41.72
N LEU A 106 40.49 -74.72 42.34
CA LEU A 106 39.09 -74.45 42.69
C LEU A 106 38.96 -73.26 43.66
N ALA A 107 39.89 -73.06 44.59
CA ALA A 107 39.91 -71.88 45.46
C ALA A 107 40.17 -70.58 44.68
N GLY A 108 41.03 -70.61 43.66
CA GLY A 108 41.24 -69.49 42.73
C GLY A 108 40.01 -69.18 41.89
N LEU A 109 39.36 -70.21 41.32
CA LEU A 109 38.09 -70.06 40.59
C LEU A 109 36.97 -69.53 41.49
N ARG A 110 36.93 -69.93 42.76
CA ARG A 110 35.98 -69.41 43.76
C ARG A 110 36.15 -67.91 44.00
N ARG A 111 37.39 -67.41 44.07
CA ARG A 111 37.64 -65.97 44.21
C ARG A 111 37.10 -65.22 42.98
N ARG A 112 37.41 -65.68 41.77
CA ARG A 112 36.91 -65.10 40.52
C ARG A 112 35.38 -65.14 40.41
N ALA A 113 34.76 -66.27 40.76
CA ALA A 113 33.30 -66.40 40.76
C ALA A 113 32.66 -65.40 41.75
N ARG A 114 33.19 -65.24 42.97
CA ARG A 114 32.71 -64.24 43.94
C ARG A 114 32.88 -62.80 43.46
N GLU A 115 34.01 -62.49 42.81
CA GLU A 115 34.23 -61.18 42.19
C GLU A 115 33.25 -60.93 41.04
N THR A 116 32.95 -61.94 40.22
CA THR A 116 31.90 -61.87 39.20
C THR A 116 30.54 -61.66 39.82
N VAL A 117 30.17 -62.40 40.87
CA VAL A 117 28.90 -62.23 41.60
C VAL A 117 28.77 -60.80 42.15
N ALA A 118 29.81 -60.27 42.79
CA ALA A 118 29.81 -58.92 43.33
C ALA A 118 29.64 -57.86 42.23
N ARG A 119 30.36 -57.99 41.11
CA ARG A 119 30.23 -57.09 39.95
C ARG A 119 28.87 -57.22 39.25
N GLN A 120 28.37 -58.44 39.09
CA GLN A 120 27.04 -58.72 38.52
C GLN A 120 25.94 -58.09 39.38
N ARG A 121 26.00 -58.28 40.70
CA ARG A 121 25.06 -57.67 41.65
C ARG A 121 25.14 -56.14 41.62
N ALA A 122 26.34 -55.57 41.63
CA ALA A 122 26.53 -54.11 41.58
C ALA A 122 26.00 -53.50 40.27
N GLY A 123 26.30 -54.11 39.11
CA GLY A 123 25.84 -53.62 37.82
C GLY A 123 24.32 -53.76 37.62
N LEU A 124 23.72 -54.88 38.04
CA LEU A 124 22.27 -55.07 37.99
C LEU A 124 21.54 -54.17 38.98
N ALA A 125 22.02 -54.02 40.22
CA ALA A 125 21.43 -53.12 41.21
C ALA A 125 21.57 -51.64 40.81
N TYR A 126 22.65 -51.27 40.09
CA TYR A 126 22.77 -49.94 39.52
C TYR A 126 21.69 -49.70 38.45
N ARG A 127 21.54 -50.62 37.48
CA ARG A 127 20.57 -50.48 36.39
C ARG A 127 19.12 -50.59 36.87
N HIS A 128 18.85 -51.50 37.79
CA HIS A 128 17.54 -51.86 38.33
C HIS A 128 17.58 -51.82 39.87
N PRO A 129 17.60 -50.62 40.48
CA PRO A 129 17.65 -50.49 41.93
C PRO A 129 16.39 -51.04 42.58
N GLU A 130 16.51 -51.38 43.86
CA GLU A 130 15.37 -51.77 44.68
C GLU A 130 14.34 -50.62 44.78
N PRO A 131 13.03 -50.88 44.66
CA PRO A 131 11.99 -49.85 44.67
C PRO A 131 12.09 -48.86 45.85
N GLY A 132 12.41 -49.37 47.04
CA GLY A 132 12.58 -48.56 48.26
C GLY A 132 13.75 -47.57 48.21
N GLN A 133 14.65 -47.68 47.24
CA GLN A 133 15.81 -46.79 47.07
C GLN A 133 15.61 -45.77 45.94
N VAL A 134 14.56 -45.93 45.11
CA VAL A 134 14.28 -45.09 43.93
C VAL A 134 14.07 -43.62 44.29
N TRP A 135 13.58 -43.33 45.50
CA TRP A 135 13.38 -41.96 45.96
C TRP A 135 14.66 -41.12 46.02
N SER A 136 15.81 -41.74 46.33
CA SER A 136 17.10 -41.05 46.37
C SER A 136 17.63 -40.72 44.97
N THR A 137 17.19 -41.48 43.95
CA THR A 137 17.57 -41.27 42.56
C THR A 137 17.01 -39.95 42.02
N VAL A 138 15.82 -39.53 42.50
CA VAL A 138 15.18 -38.26 42.10
C VAL A 138 16.06 -37.04 42.41
N ALA A 139 16.81 -37.09 43.51
CA ALA A 139 17.71 -36.00 43.91
C ALA A 139 19.13 -36.14 43.32
N SER A 140 19.34 -37.07 42.39
CA SER A 140 20.65 -37.38 41.82
C SER A 140 20.71 -37.04 40.32
N HIS A 141 21.92 -37.07 39.76
CA HIS A 141 22.16 -36.92 38.31
C HIS A 141 21.50 -38.01 37.44
N ARG A 142 20.95 -39.07 38.06
CA ARG A 142 20.31 -40.21 37.37
C ARG A 142 18.83 -39.98 37.09
N LEU A 143 18.24 -38.88 37.58
CA LEU A 143 16.88 -38.49 37.25
C LEU A 143 16.75 -38.34 35.72
N TRP A 144 15.80 -39.08 35.15
CA TRP A 144 15.54 -39.12 33.70
C TRP A 144 16.79 -39.44 32.87
N GLU A 145 17.66 -40.34 33.32
CA GLU A 145 18.89 -40.66 32.58
C GLU A 145 18.66 -41.47 31.29
N ARG A 146 17.55 -42.23 31.17
CA ARG A 146 17.31 -43.17 30.05
C ARG A 146 16.62 -42.51 28.86
N ARG A 147 17.16 -42.68 27.66
CA ARG A 147 16.65 -42.12 26.39
C ARG A 147 15.85 -43.16 25.61
N ALA A 148 14.95 -42.73 24.73
CA ALA A 148 14.16 -43.63 23.87
C ALA A 148 15.01 -44.58 23.02
N THR A 149 16.24 -44.17 22.67
CA THR A 149 17.23 -44.94 21.92
C THR A 149 18.02 -45.95 22.76
N ASP A 150 17.98 -45.84 24.09
CA ASP A 150 18.75 -46.70 24.97
C ASP A 150 18.13 -48.11 25.03
N PRO A 151 18.95 -49.18 25.11
CA PRO A 151 18.45 -50.56 25.13
C PRO A 151 17.65 -50.89 26.40
N ASP A 152 17.83 -50.13 27.48
CA ASP A 152 17.10 -50.28 28.75
C ASP A 152 15.93 -49.30 28.91
N PHE A 153 15.53 -48.62 27.82
CA PHE A 153 14.33 -47.79 27.79
C PHE A 153 13.08 -48.65 28.01
N ALA A 154 12.21 -48.21 28.93
CA ALA A 154 11.00 -48.94 29.35
C ALA A 154 11.27 -50.35 29.92
N VAL A 155 12.49 -50.62 30.40
CA VAL A 155 12.82 -51.84 31.15
C VAL A 155 12.66 -51.61 32.66
N VAL A 156 11.75 -52.35 33.29
CA VAL A 156 11.34 -52.14 34.70
C VAL A 156 11.60 -53.37 35.55
N ARG A 157 12.06 -53.17 36.80
CA ARG A 157 12.26 -54.26 37.75
C ARG A 157 10.93 -54.70 38.33
N VAL A 158 10.67 -56.00 38.32
CA VAL A 158 9.44 -56.62 38.84
C VAL A 158 9.66 -57.46 40.10
N GLY A 159 10.89 -57.79 40.41
CA GLY A 159 11.22 -58.59 41.59
C GLY A 159 12.71 -58.87 41.75
N ALA A 160 13.03 -59.71 42.71
CA ALA A 160 14.36 -60.26 42.92
C ALA A 160 14.30 -61.78 42.91
N GLY A 161 15.18 -62.42 42.14
CA GLY A 161 15.12 -63.86 41.90
C GLY A 161 16.47 -64.46 41.52
N PRO A 162 16.55 -65.80 41.45
CA PRO A 162 17.76 -66.49 41.05
C PRO A 162 18.07 -66.27 39.56
N GLN A 163 19.32 -65.95 39.23
CA GLN A 163 19.80 -65.86 37.84
C GLN A 163 21.13 -66.59 37.66
N ALA A 164 21.44 -67.02 36.44
CA ALA A 164 22.74 -67.61 36.12
C ALA A 164 23.89 -66.62 36.36
N LEU A 165 25.06 -67.14 36.73
CA LEU A 165 26.29 -66.35 36.83
C LEU A 165 26.61 -65.70 35.47
N ALA A 166 26.93 -64.41 35.47
CA ALA A 166 27.20 -63.63 34.25
C ALA A 166 28.34 -64.20 33.38
N THR A 167 29.28 -64.91 33.99
CA THR A 167 30.24 -65.77 33.29
C THR A 167 29.88 -67.23 33.56
N PRO A 168 29.14 -67.91 32.66
CA PRO A 168 28.69 -69.28 32.87
C PRO A 168 29.86 -70.19 33.22
N LEU A 169 29.67 -71.05 34.23
CA LEU A 169 30.64 -72.08 34.59
C LEU A 169 30.51 -73.22 33.59
N VAL A 170 31.51 -73.41 32.72
CA VAL A 170 31.51 -74.50 31.74
C VAL A 170 32.05 -75.75 32.43
N PRO A 171 31.22 -76.80 32.66
CA PRO A 171 31.67 -78.03 33.28
C PRO A 171 32.67 -78.75 32.35
N PRO A 172 33.71 -79.41 32.91
CA PRO A 172 34.66 -80.18 32.12
C PRO A 172 34.00 -81.44 31.55
N VAL A 173 34.46 -81.88 30.37
CA VAL A 173 34.17 -83.23 29.87
C VAL A 173 34.98 -84.22 30.72
N THR A 174 34.31 -85.03 31.53
CA THR A 174 34.95 -86.05 32.39
C THR A 174 34.67 -87.47 31.89
N GLY A 175 35.61 -88.40 32.13
CA GLY A 175 35.41 -89.84 31.92
C GLY A 175 34.40 -90.47 32.90
N THR A 176 34.38 -91.81 32.96
CA THR A 176 33.39 -92.57 33.74
C THR A 176 33.45 -92.21 35.23
N PRO A 177 32.31 -91.98 35.93
CA PRO A 177 32.29 -91.50 37.32
C PRO A 177 33.06 -92.33 38.35
N GLY A 178 33.40 -93.60 38.03
CA GLY A 178 34.19 -94.49 38.87
C GLY A 178 35.71 -94.32 38.78
N GLU A 179 36.21 -93.56 37.81
CA GLU A 179 37.65 -93.38 37.54
C GLU A 179 38.21 -92.09 38.15
N LEU A 180 37.33 -91.20 38.62
CA LEU A 180 37.67 -89.91 39.19
C LEU A 180 37.95 -90.01 40.70
N GLU A 181 38.85 -89.17 41.19
CA GLU A 181 39.12 -89.08 42.62
C GLU A 181 37.90 -88.49 43.39
N PRO A 182 37.32 -89.19 44.38
CA PRO A 182 36.03 -88.82 44.97
C PRO A 182 35.99 -87.45 45.67
N MET A 183 37.08 -87.03 46.31
CA MET A 183 37.10 -85.77 47.08
C MET A 183 37.09 -84.55 46.17
N THR A 184 37.86 -84.58 45.08
CA THR A 184 37.98 -83.52 44.08
C THR A 184 36.76 -83.48 43.17
N ALA A 185 36.21 -84.62 42.78
CA ALA A 185 34.91 -84.71 42.10
C ALA A 185 33.76 -84.14 42.95
N GLY A 186 33.70 -84.50 44.24
CA GLY A 186 32.72 -83.94 45.17
C GLY A 186 32.92 -82.43 45.43
N ALA A 187 34.16 -81.95 45.45
CA ALA A 187 34.47 -80.52 45.57
C ALA A 187 34.08 -79.72 44.32
N LEU A 188 34.24 -80.30 43.13
CA LEU A 188 33.79 -79.72 41.86
C LEU A 188 32.27 -79.58 41.82
N ARG A 189 31.53 -80.64 42.17
CA ARG A 189 30.05 -80.60 42.21
C ARG A 189 29.54 -79.53 43.16
N ARG A 190 30.04 -79.49 44.40
CA ARG A 190 29.70 -78.43 45.37
C ARG A 190 30.07 -77.02 44.88
N PHE A 191 31.11 -76.89 44.07
CA PHE A 191 31.49 -75.60 43.47
C PHE A 191 30.50 -75.16 42.38
N LEU A 192 30.12 -76.07 41.48
CA LEU A 192 29.13 -75.78 40.43
C LEU A 192 27.76 -75.46 41.05
N ASP A 193 27.31 -76.24 42.04
CA ASP A 193 26.02 -76.01 42.71
C ASP A 193 26.00 -74.66 43.46
N ALA A 194 27.11 -74.24 44.07
CA ALA A 194 27.16 -73.01 44.87
C ALA A 194 27.33 -71.71 44.07
N TYR A 195 27.85 -71.77 42.84
CA TYR A 195 28.21 -70.58 42.06
C TYR A 195 27.61 -70.51 40.65
N SER A 196 26.87 -71.53 40.20
CA SER A 196 26.17 -71.49 38.90
C SER A 196 24.99 -70.52 38.90
N VAL A 197 24.30 -70.41 40.03
CA VAL A 197 23.14 -69.54 40.23
C VAL A 197 23.42 -68.52 41.32
N VAL A 198 23.08 -67.26 41.06
CA VAL A 198 23.22 -66.15 41.99
C VAL A 198 21.82 -65.78 42.49
N PRO A 199 21.55 -65.91 43.80
CA PRO A 199 20.25 -65.56 44.38
C PRO A 199 20.07 -64.03 44.51
N ASP A 200 18.81 -63.62 44.60
CA ASP A 200 18.36 -62.25 44.89
C ASP A 200 18.89 -61.19 43.91
N LEU A 201 18.91 -61.52 42.61
CA LEU A 201 19.26 -60.55 41.57
C LEU A 201 18.01 -59.88 40.97
N PRO A 202 18.09 -58.58 40.61
CA PRO A 202 16.98 -57.86 39.98
C PRO A 202 16.45 -58.55 38.74
N VAL A 203 15.18 -58.96 38.76
CA VAL A 203 14.45 -59.46 37.59
C VAL A 203 13.77 -58.27 36.94
N ALA A 204 14.09 -58.02 35.68
CA ALA A 204 13.56 -56.90 34.92
C ALA A 204 12.84 -57.36 33.64
N LEU A 205 11.82 -56.60 33.26
CA LEU A 205 10.90 -56.85 32.17
C LEU A 205 10.99 -55.67 31.20
N SER A 206 11.03 -55.92 29.89
CA SER A 206 10.91 -54.87 28.87
C SER A 206 9.44 -54.68 28.52
N LEU A 207 8.86 -53.52 28.85
CA LEU A 207 7.45 -53.22 28.55
C LEU A 207 7.19 -53.13 27.04
N ARG A 208 8.21 -52.78 26.24
CA ARG A 208 8.08 -52.67 24.78
C ARG A 208 7.91 -54.01 24.07
N GLY A 209 8.25 -55.11 24.74
CA GLY A 209 8.07 -56.46 24.21
C GLY A 209 6.63 -56.96 24.28
N PHE A 210 5.77 -56.30 25.05
CA PHE A 210 4.41 -56.75 25.32
C PHE A 210 3.40 -55.63 25.07
N ALA A 211 2.35 -55.94 24.33
CA ALA A 211 1.20 -55.07 24.17
C ALA A 211 0.44 -54.96 25.50
N ARG A 212 0.26 -56.09 26.20
CA ARG A 212 -0.50 -56.16 27.45
C ARG A 212 0.16 -57.08 28.48
N ILE A 213 0.22 -56.61 29.72
CA ILE A 213 0.76 -57.34 30.86
C ILE A 213 -0.33 -57.43 31.91
N HIS A 214 -0.83 -58.64 32.14
CA HIS A 214 -1.82 -58.92 33.18
C HIS A 214 -1.10 -59.10 34.52
N LEU A 215 -1.52 -58.34 35.53
CA LEU A 215 -1.01 -58.39 36.89
C LEU A 215 -2.09 -59.00 37.80
N ARG A 216 -1.89 -60.24 38.26
CA ARG A 216 -2.89 -61.01 39.04
C ARG A 216 -2.48 -61.16 40.50
N GLY A 217 -3.46 -61.43 41.37
CA GLY A 217 -3.24 -61.55 42.81
C GLY A 217 -3.10 -60.18 43.49
N GLU A 218 -2.26 -60.08 44.54
CA GLU A 218 -2.02 -58.82 45.28
C GLU A 218 -1.04 -57.88 44.56
N ALA A 219 -1.27 -57.62 43.26
CA ALA A 219 -0.29 -56.97 42.40
C ALA A 219 -0.32 -55.42 42.42
N SER A 220 -1.20 -54.79 43.20
CA SER A 220 -1.27 -53.33 43.32
C SER A 220 0.04 -52.69 43.79
N ALA A 221 0.76 -53.35 44.70
CA ALA A 221 2.06 -52.87 45.17
C ALA A 221 3.13 -52.93 44.08
N LEU A 222 3.11 -53.99 43.27
CA LEU A 222 3.99 -54.18 42.12
C LEU A 222 3.72 -53.13 41.02
N ALA A 223 2.44 -52.89 40.69
CA ALA A 223 2.06 -51.88 39.72
C ALA A 223 2.56 -50.47 40.11
N ARG A 224 2.43 -50.09 41.39
CA ARG A 224 3.00 -48.82 41.90
C ARG A 224 4.52 -48.79 41.79
N ALA A 225 5.20 -49.87 42.15
CA ALA A 225 6.65 -49.98 42.01
C ALA A 225 7.11 -49.81 40.55
N MET A 226 6.37 -50.39 39.60
CA MET A 226 6.64 -50.24 38.18
C MET A 226 6.45 -48.79 37.70
N VAL A 227 5.31 -48.17 38.01
CA VAL A 227 4.99 -46.78 37.62
C VAL A 227 6.01 -45.78 38.17
N VAL A 228 6.41 -45.94 39.45
CA VAL A 228 7.40 -45.07 40.09
C VAL A 228 8.77 -45.22 39.44
N GLN A 229 9.24 -46.44 39.19
CA GLN A 229 10.52 -46.69 38.50
C GLN A 229 10.54 -46.04 37.11
N LEU A 230 9.47 -46.21 36.34
CA LEU A 230 9.37 -45.63 35.00
C LEU A 230 9.43 -44.10 35.03
N SER A 231 8.72 -43.48 35.99
CA SER A 231 8.66 -42.02 36.15
C SER A 231 10.00 -41.40 36.58
N VAL A 232 10.83 -42.14 37.33
CA VAL A 232 12.14 -41.66 37.79
C VAL A 232 13.21 -41.76 36.71
N PHE A 233 13.20 -42.81 35.90
CA PHE A 233 14.27 -43.05 34.91
C PHE A 233 14.01 -42.45 33.52
N HIS A 234 12.76 -42.10 33.18
CA HIS A 234 12.38 -41.56 31.87
C HIS A 234 11.79 -40.16 32.01
N ALA A 235 12.07 -39.26 31.07
CA ALA A 235 11.46 -37.92 31.06
C ALA A 235 9.97 -37.99 30.64
N PRO A 236 9.11 -37.06 31.10
CA PRO A 236 7.69 -37.02 30.72
C PRO A 236 7.43 -36.81 29.21
N ASP A 237 8.44 -36.30 28.48
CA ASP A 237 8.39 -36.13 27.03
C ASP A 237 8.77 -37.41 26.27
N ASP A 238 9.48 -38.34 26.92
CA ASP A 238 9.83 -39.65 26.35
C ASP A 238 8.80 -40.73 26.75
N LEU A 239 8.23 -40.63 27.96
CA LEU A 239 7.30 -41.62 28.51
C LEU A 239 6.15 -40.93 29.27
N ARG A 240 4.91 -41.35 29.03
CA ARG A 240 3.72 -40.88 29.73
C ARG A 240 2.98 -42.01 30.43
N ILE A 241 2.23 -41.65 31.46
CA ILE A 241 1.49 -42.59 32.29
C ILE A 241 0.04 -42.14 32.34
N ALA A 242 -0.85 -43.00 31.88
CA ALA A 242 -2.28 -42.81 31.99
C ALA A 242 -2.88 -43.90 32.87
N VAL A 243 -3.82 -43.54 33.74
CA VAL A 243 -4.49 -44.47 34.64
C VAL A 243 -5.97 -44.47 34.35
N CYS A 244 -6.53 -45.63 34.08
CA CYS A 244 -7.97 -45.86 33.97
C CYS A 244 -8.41 -46.66 35.19
N ALA A 245 -8.95 -45.97 36.18
CA ALA A 245 -9.37 -46.57 37.44
C ALA A 245 -10.85 -46.30 37.69
N GLY A 246 -11.62 -47.35 37.97
CA GLY A 246 -13.05 -47.21 38.30
C GLY A 246 -13.27 -46.29 39.52
N PRO A 247 -14.47 -45.69 39.70
CA PRO A 247 -14.71 -44.68 40.74
C PRO A 247 -14.30 -45.12 42.16
N GLU A 248 -14.51 -46.40 42.49
CA GLU A 248 -14.17 -46.98 43.80
C GLU A 248 -12.66 -47.17 44.01
N ARG A 249 -11.90 -47.35 42.92
CA ARG A 249 -10.45 -47.61 42.95
C ARG A 249 -9.60 -46.38 42.66
N ARG A 250 -10.18 -45.31 42.11
CA ARG A 250 -9.48 -44.05 41.79
C ARG A 250 -8.70 -43.46 42.97
N GLY A 251 -9.20 -43.63 44.20
CA GLY A 251 -8.52 -43.18 45.42
C GLY A 251 -7.14 -43.79 45.63
N SER A 252 -6.90 -45.04 45.18
CA SER A 252 -5.59 -45.71 45.28
C SER A 252 -4.54 -45.11 44.34
N TRP A 253 -4.98 -44.33 43.35
CA TRP A 253 -4.16 -43.67 42.32
C TRP A 253 -4.10 -42.14 42.47
N GLU A 254 -4.65 -41.56 43.54
CA GLU A 254 -4.65 -40.10 43.75
C GLU A 254 -3.25 -39.49 43.76
N TRP A 255 -2.23 -40.26 44.15
CA TRP A 255 -0.83 -39.84 44.16
C TRP A 255 -0.26 -39.54 42.76
N VAL A 256 -0.85 -40.10 41.69
CA VAL A 256 -0.40 -39.92 40.30
C VAL A 256 -0.55 -38.47 39.83
N LYS A 257 -1.45 -37.68 40.41
CA LYS A 257 -1.61 -36.25 40.06
C LYS A 257 -0.34 -35.42 40.25
N TRP A 258 0.59 -35.89 41.09
CA TRP A 258 1.87 -35.24 41.33
C TRP A 258 2.92 -35.58 40.27
N LEU A 259 2.74 -36.66 39.50
CA LEU A 259 3.68 -37.06 38.45
C LEU A 259 3.59 -36.12 37.24
N PRO A 260 4.71 -35.56 36.77
CA PRO A 260 4.75 -34.84 35.49
C PRO A 260 4.32 -35.72 34.31
N HIS A 261 4.58 -37.03 34.39
CA HIS A 261 4.27 -38.04 33.36
C HIS A 261 2.78 -38.29 33.17
N ALA A 262 1.97 -37.90 34.16
CA ALA A 262 0.52 -38.01 34.11
C ALA A 262 -0.17 -36.69 33.78
N GLN A 263 0.55 -35.72 33.19
CA GLN A 263 0.02 -34.45 32.73
C GLN A 263 -0.16 -34.49 31.20
N HIS A 264 -1.32 -34.00 30.71
CA HIS A 264 -1.59 -33.88 29.29
C HIS A 264 -0.71 -32.77 28.67
N PRO A 265 -0.13 -32.94 27.47
CA PRO A 265 0.76 -31.95 26.84
C PRO A 265 0.09 -30.63 26.49
N SER A 266 -1.12 -30.68 25.94
CA SER A 266 -1.76 -29.52 25.29
C SER A 266 -3.07 -29.08 25.95
N ARG A 267 -3.65 -29.89 26.85
CA ARG A 267 -4.96 -29.63 27.45
C ARG A 267 -4.78 -29.19 28.88
N THR A 268 -5.43 -28.10 29.24
CA THR A 268 -5.41 -27.51 30.58
C THR A 268 -6.83 -27.42 31.14
N ASP A 269 -6.92 -27.42 32.46
CA ASP A 269 -8.13 -27.20 33.25
C ASP A 269 -7.85 -26.11 34.31
N ALA A 270 -8.80 -25.82 35.20
CA ALA A 270 -8.63 -24.77 36.22
C ALA A 270 -7.43 -25.00 37.17
N LEU A 271 -6.84 -26.19 37.17
CA LEU A 271 -5.73 -26.61 38.03
C LEU A 271 -4.39 -26.73 37.28
N GLY A 272 -4.34 -26.39 35.97
CA GLY A 272 -3.16 -26.54 35.12
C GLY A 272 -3.33 -27.66 34.08
N PRO A 273 -2.26 -28.35 33.65
CA PRO A 273 -2.39 -29.49 32.74
C PRO A 273 -3.39 -30.54 33.23
N VAL A 274 -4.23 -31.05 32.33
CA VAL A 274 -5.20 -32.10 32.64
C VAL A 274 -4.45 -33.35 33.11
N ARG A 275 -4.86 -33.93 34.23
CA ARG A 275 -4.29 -35.20 34.73
C ARG A 275 -4.81 -36.36 33.86
N LEU A 276 -3.92 -37.23 33.38
CA LEU A 276 -4.22 -38.42 32.58
C LEU A 276 -4.80 -39.55 33.47
N VAL A 277 -5.89 -39.26 34.17
CA VAL A 277 -6.61 -40.21 35.02
C VAL A 277 -8.08 -40.24 34.60
N ALA A 278 -8.52 -41.38 34.10
CA ALA A 278 -9.87 -41.62 33.60
C ALA A 278 -10.64 -42.57 34.54
N ALA A 279 -11.97 -42.39 34.62
CA ALA A 279 -12.88 -43.28 35.32
C ALA A 279 -13.40 -44.43 34.46
N SER A 280 -13.27 -44.33 33.12
CA SER A 280 -13.74 -45.32 32.16
C SER A 280 -12.91 -45.31 30.88
N GLY A 281 -12.98 -46.41 30.10
CA GLY A 281 -12.31 -46.50 28.81
C GLY A 281 -12.70 -45.37 27.84
N ALA A 282 -13.97 -44.94 27.83
CA ALA A 282 -14.42 -43.85 26.98
C ALA A 282 -13.88 -42.46 27.40
N GLU A 283 -13.61 -42.25 28.69
CA GLU A 283 -12.91 -41.05 29.15
C GLU A 283 -11.42 -41.12 28.81
N LEU A 284 -10.81 -42.31 28.92
CA LEU A 284 -9.43 -42.54 28.52
C LEU A 284 -9.23 -42.29 27.01
N ASP A 285 -10.15 -42.75 26.15
CA ASP A 285 -10.14 -42.47 24.71
C ASP A 285 -10.16 -40.96 24.42
N ARG A 286 -11.01 -40.20 25.13
CA ARG A 286 -11.07 -38.74 24.97
C ARG A 286 -9.80 -38.03 25.43
N LEU A 287 -9.12 -38.56 26.45
CA LEU A 287 -7.88 -37.99 26.98
C LEU A 287 -6.66 -38.36 26.13
N LEU A 288 -6.63 -39.56 25.54
CA LEU A 288 -5.49 -40.05 24.76
C LEU A 288 -5.68 -39.92 23.25
N GLY A 289 -6.88 -39.59 22.75
CA GLY A 289 -7.16 -39.48 21.31
C GLY A 289 -6.16 -38.60 20.55
N ASP A 290 -5.84 -37.42 21.09
CA ASP A 290 -4.87 -36.49 20.49
C ASP A 290 -3.40 -36.96 20.62
N VAL A 291 -3.13 -37.93 21.51
CA VAL A 291 -1.78 -38.41 21.87
C VAL A 291 -1.41 -39.70 21.14
N VAL A 292 -2.38 -40.60 20.91
CA VAL A 292 -2.15 -41.92 20.31
C VAL A 292 -2.99 -42.20 19.07
N GLY A 293 -3.93 -41.32 18.69
CA GLY A 293 -4.94 -41.58 17.65
C GLY A 293 -4.40 -41.80 16.23
N SER A 294 -3.16 -41.41 15.94
CA SER A 294 -2.52 -41.58 14.62
C SER A 294 -1.59 -42.79 14.53
N ARG A 295 -1.49 -43.62 15.58
CA ARG A 295 -0.49 -44.69 15.67
C ARG A 295 -0.96 -46.00 15.02
N SER A 296 0.00 -46.76 14.48
CA SER A 296 -0.25 -48.10 13.93
C SER A 296 -0.47 -49.16 15.02
N ARG A 297 -0.90 -50.36 14.61
CA ARG A 297 -0.98 -51.53 15.51
C ARG A 297 0.39 -51.90 16.08
N PHE A 298 0.38 -52.54 17.24
CA PHE A 298 1.57 -52.98 17.96
C PHE A 298 2.51 -53.82 17.08
N ALA A 299 3.78 -53.41 16.99
CA ALA A 299 4.80 -54.08 16.18
C ALA A 299 6.03 -54.54 16.99
N GLY A 300 6.01 -54.42 18.32
CA GLY A 300 7.10 -54.87 19.20
C GLY A 300 8.45 -54.21 18.90
N GLY A 301 8.54 -52.88 19.00
CA GLY A 301 9.73 -52.10 18.61
C GLY A 301 9.86 -50.72 19.27
N PRO A 302 10.78 -49.85 18.80
CA PRO A 302 10.86 -48.46 19.23
C PRO A 302 9.69 -47.66 18.66
N ALA A 303 8.97 -46.94 19.52
CA ALA A 303 7.94 -46.00 19.09
C ALA A 303 8.58 -44.98 18.13
N ARG A 304 8.00 -44.82 16.93
CA ARG A 304 8.51 -43.89 15.92
C ARG A 304 7.92 -42.48 16.06
N ASP A 305 6.73 -42.37 16.66
CA ASP A 305 5.98 -41.12 16.79
C ASP A 305 5.57 -40.82 18.24
N GLY A 306 6.27 -39.88 18.89
CA GLY A 306 5.94 -39.34 20.22
C GLY A 306 6.30 -40.25 21.42
N PRO A 307 5.91 -39.86 22.66
CA PRO A 307 6.28 -40.58 23.88
C PRO A 307 5.67 -41.98 23.97
N HIS A 308 6.38 -42.92 24.61
CA HIS A 308 5.81 -44.22 24.97
C HIS A 308 4.74 -44.05 26.05
N VAL A 309 3.54 -44.59 25.85
CA VAL A 309 2.43 -44.42 26.80
C VAL A 309 2.22 -45.71 27.59
N VAL A 310 2.33 -45.63 28.90
CA VAL A 310 2.00 -46.74 29.81
C VAL A 310 0.59 -46.50 30.35
N VAL A 311 -0.31 -47.42 30.05
CA VAL A 311 -1.71 -47.34 30.47
C VAL A 311 -1.95 -48.37 31.57
N VAL A 312 -2.35 -47.91 32.75
CA VAL A 312 -2.74 -48.79 33.86
C VAL A 312 -4.25 -48.94 33.88
N LEU A 313 -4.75 -50.17 33.87
CA LEU A 313 -6.18 -50.51 33.93
C LEU A 313 -6.48 -51.17 35.29
N ASP A 314 -7.33 -50.53 36.09
CA ASP A 314 -7.69 -50.97 37.45
C ASP A 314 -9.19 -50.68 37.71
N GLY A 315 -10.06 -51.58 37.26
CA GLY A 315 -11.53 -51.46 37.42
C GLY A 315 -12.26 -50.90 36.21
N ALA A 316 -11.61 -50.74 35.05
CA ALA A 316 -12.25 -50.31 33.81
C ALA A 316 -11.56 -50.94 32.58
N ALA A 317 -12.36 -51.54 31.70
CA ALA A 317 -11.88 -52.09 30.43
C ALA A 317 -11.75 -50.99 29.36
N TRP A 318 -10.75 -51.13 28.49
CA TRP A 318 -10.59 -50.29 27.30
C TRP A 318 -10.65 -51.16 26.03
N SER A 319 -11.52 -50.80 25.08
CA SER A 319 -12.01 -51.67 24.00
C SER A 319 -11.13 -51.72 22.74
N GLN A 320 -9.83 -51.49 22.86
CA GLN A 320 -8.90 -51.60 21.72
C GLN A 320 -8.24 -52.98 21.69
N ASP A 321 -8.80 -53.88 20.88
CA ASP A 321 -8.24 -55.21 20.62
C ASP A 321 -7.08 -55.13 19.62
N GLY A 322 -5.91 -55.70 19.99
CA GLY A 322 -4.75 -55.84 19.09
C GLY A 322 -3.54 -54.94 19.36
N GLY A 323 -3.57 -54.11 20.41
CA GLY A 323 -2.42 -53.30 20.85
C GLY A 323 -2.06 -52.13 19.92
N ILE A 324 -1.54 -51.04 20.50
CA ILE A 324 -1.13 -49.83 19.76
C ILE A 324 0.40 -49.71 19.87
N ASP A 325 1.06 -49.34 18.78
CA ASP A 325 2.51 -49.14 18.81
C ASP A 325 2.91 -48.01 19.78
N GLY A 326 3.98 -48.23 20.55
CA GLY A 326 4.39 -47.30 21.61
C GLY A 326 3.40 -47.15 22.77
N VAL A 327 2.50 -48.12 22.97
CA VAL A 327 1.59 -48.19 24.14
C VAL A 327 1.72 -49.56 24.83
N SER A 328 1.88 -49.56 26.16
CA SER A 328 1.92 -50.79 26.97
C SER A 328 0.83 -50.78 28.03
N PHE A 329 0.03 -51.84 28.10
CA PHE A 329 -1.03 -52.00 29.11
C PHE A 329 -0.56 -52.76 30.34
N LEU A 330 -0.79 -52.20 31.53
CA LEU A 330 -0.71 -52.89 32.81
C LEU A 330 -2.13 -53.15 33.30
N ASP A 331 -2.61 -54.38 33.17
CA ASP A 331 -4.00 -54.75 33.43
C ASP A 331 -4.13 -55.53 34.74
N LEU A 332 -4.69 -54.90 35.78
CA LEU A 332 -4.80 -55.48 37.12
C LEU A 332 -6.09 -56.29 37.32
N ASP A 333 -7.13 -56.03 36.54
CA ASP A 333 -8.44 -56.65 36.73
C ASP A 333 -8.85 -57.55 35.57
N GLY A 334 -8.43 -57.24 34.35
CA GLY A 334 -8.80 -57.97 33.15
C GLY A 334 -8.38 -59.43 33.21
N THR A 335 -9.30 -60.31 32.81
CA THR A 335 -9.07 -61.74 32.72
C THR A 335 -8.13 -62.01 31.53
N PRO A 336 -6.97 -62.65 31.75
CA PRO A 336 -6.06 -62.98 30.66
C PRO A 336 -6.74 -63.94 29.67
N PRO A 337 -6.39 -63.89 28.37
CA PRO A 337 -6.90 -64.82 27.38
C PRO A 337 -6.43 -66.26 27.69
N ARG A 338 -7.25 -67.25 27.34
CA ARG A 338 -6.92 -68.67 27.57
C ARG A 338 -5.68 -69.14 26.80
N LEU A 339 -5.40 -68.52 25.67
CA LEU A 339 -4.20 -68.77 24.86
C LEU A 339 -3.39 -67.48 24.85
N LEU A 340 -2.20 -67.52 25.43
CA LEU A 340 -1.31 -66.36 25.50
C LEU A 340 -0.65 -66.16 24.13
N ASP A 341 -0.85 -65.01 23.52
CA ASP A 341 -0.09 -64.59 22.35
C ASP A 341 1.32 -64.10 22.77
N PRO A 342 2.30 -64.06 21.86
CA PRO A 342 3.67 -63.64 22.18
C PRO A 342 3.81 -62.19 22.70
N SER A 343 2.79 -61.35 22.50
CA SER A 343 2.75 -59.96 22.97
C SER A 343 1.99 -59.79 24.29
N THR A 344 1.53 -60.87 24.92
CA THR A 344 0.82 -60.86 26.20
C THR A 344 1.64 -61.58 27.28
N LEU A 345 1.78 -60.96 28.45
CA LEU A 345 2.47 -61.53 29.61
C LEU A 345 1.51 -61.59 30.81
N VAL A 346 1.55 -62.67 31.59
CA VAL A 346 0.80 -62.77 32.85
C VAL A 346 1.77 -62.92 34.02
N LEU A 347 1.74 -61.96 34.93
CA LEU A 347 2.47 -61.97 36.19
C LEU A 347 1.48 -62.15 37.33
N SER A 348 1.66 -63.18 38.14
CA SER A 348 0.82 -63.44 39.31
C SER A 348 1.63 -63.26 40.59
N VAL A 349 1.12 -62.45 41.51
CA VAL A 349 1.70 -62.29 42.85
C VAL A 349 0.95 -63.22 43.80
N GLY A 350 1.60 -64.31 44.19
CA GLY A 350 1.07 -65.30 45.12
C GLY A 350 1.17 -64.86 46.59
N GLU A 351 0.71 -65.73 47.49
CA GLU A 351 0.82 -65.50 48.93
C GLU A 351 2.27 -65.25 49.36
N ARG A 352 2.48 -64.33 50.31
CA ARG A 352 3.80 -63.89 50.80
C ARG A 352 4.67 -63.15 49.77
N GLY A 353 4.12 -62.74 48.63
CA GLY A 353 4.80 -61.90 47.63
C GLY A 353 5.70 -62.68 46.67
N VAL A 354 5.42 -63.95 46.42
CA VAL A 354 6.09 -64.75 45.38
C VAL A 354 5.61 -64.31 44.00
N LEU A 355 6.54 -64.03 43.10
CA LEU A 355 6.29 -63.65 41.71
C LEU A 355 6.30 -64.89 40.81
N LEU A 356 5.16 -65.15 40.18
CA LEU A 356 4.98 -66.22 39.20
C LEU A 356 4.80 -65.61 37.81
N VAL A 357 5.39 -66.23 36.79
CA VAL A 357 5.10 -65.95 35.38
C VAL A 357 4.28 -67.11 34.82
N ASP A 358 3.14 -66.83 34.21
CA ASP A 358 2.38 -67.85 33.47
C ASP A 358 3.00 -68.05 32.09
N SER A 359 3.39 -69.28 31.79
CA SER A 359 3.98 -69.68 30.50
C SER A 359 3.14 -70.78 29.87
N GLY A 360 3.36 -71.10 28.59
CA GLY A 360 2.63 -72.19 27.91
C GLY A 360 2.72 -73.56 28.61
N ASP A 361 3.73 -73.76 29.46
CA ASP A 361 3.97 -74.98 30.24
C ASP A 361 3.44 -74.88 31.70
N GLY A 362 2.74 -73.78 32.05
CA GLY A 362 2.21 -73.49 33.38
C GLY A 362 2.96 -72.38 34.13
N PRO A 363 2.54 -72.07 35.38
CA PRO A 363 3.13 -71.00 36.18
C PRO A 363 4.52 -71.39 36.71
N ALA A 364 5.52 -70.55 36.42
CA ALA A 364 6.89 -70.71 36.88
C ALA A 364 7.24 -69.66 37.94
N GLU A 365 7.91 -70.08 39.02
CA GLU A 365 8.41 -69.16 40.05
C GLU A 365 9.65 -68.40 39.56
N VAL A 366 9.59 -67.07 39.64
CA VAL A 366 10.64 -66.18 39.16
C VAL A 366 11.40 -65.52 40.31
N GLY A 367 10.77 -65.36 41.48
CA GLY A 367 11.39 -64.80 42.67
C GLY A 367 10.39 -64.08 43.56
N ARG A 368 10.83 -63.07 44.30
CA ARG A 368 9.99 -62.22 45.15
C ARG A 368 9.57 -60.96 44.40
N ALA A 369 8.27 -60.66 44.37
CA ALA A 369 7.71 -59.48 43.73
C ALA A 369 8.17 -58.19 44.44
N ASP A 370 8.52 -57.18 43.64
CA ASP A 370 8.76 -55.83 44.13
C ASP A 370 7.43 -55.16 44.53
N GLY A 371 7.47 -54.25 45.49
CA GLY A 371 6.28 -53.54 45.93
C GLY A 371 6.57 -52.18 46.55
N LEU A 372 5.66 -51.23 46.34
CA LEU A 372 5.61 -49.96 47.07
C LEU A 372 4.22 -49.76 47.66
N THR A 373 4.15 -49.19 48.86
CA THR A 373 2.90 -48.68 49.44
C THR A 373 2.45 -47.42 48.70
N ALA A 374 1.18 -47.04 48.84
CA ALA A 374 0.67 -45.80 48.24
C ALA A 374 1.39 -44.54 48.78
N ILE A 375 1.76 -44.56 50.07
CA ILE A 375 2.48 -43.46 50.74
C ILE A 375 3.89 -43.31 50.16
N GLU A 376 4.61 -44.41 49.96
CA GLU A 376 5.95 -44.38 49.35
C GLU A 376 5.89 -43.88 47.90
N ALA A 377 4.90 -44.32 47.13
CA ALA A 377 4.68 -43.86 45.76
C ALA A 377 4.36 -42.35 45.71
N GLU A 378 3.50 -41.85 46.61
CA GLU A 378 3.21 -40.42 46.72
C GLU A 378 4.43 -39.59 47.11
N ALA A 379 5.25 -40.07 48.05
CA ALA A 379 6.46 -39.38 48.47
C ALA A 379 7.44 -39.19 47.29
N VAL A 380 7.59 -40.20 46.43
CA VAL A 380 8.40 -40.08 45.21
C VAL A 380 7.75 -39.15 44.19
N ALA A 381 6.44 -39.29 43.96
CA ALA A 381 5.72 -38.45 43.00
C ALA A 381 5.77 -36.96 43.36
N ARG A 382 5.62 -36.61 44.64
CA ARG A 382 5.76 -35.23 45.13
C ARG A 382 7.19 -34.68 44.98
N ARG A 383 8.21 -35.52 45.11
CA ARG A 383 9.61 -35.14 44.84
C ARG A 383 9.87 -34.92 43.35
N LEU A 384 9.15 -35.62 42.47
CA LEU A 384 9.19 -35.42 41.02
C LEU A 384 8.36 -34.22 40.54
N ALA A 385 7.28 -33.86 41.25
CA ALA A 385 6.34 -32.81 40.88
C ALA A 385 6.93 -31.46 40.45
N PRO A 386 7.99 -30.89 41.08
CA PRO A 386 8.56 -29.62 40.65
C PRO A 386 9.38 -29.73 39.36
N TRP A 387 9.90 -30.91 39.01
CA TRP A 387 10.82 -31.05 37.89
C TRP A 387 10.10 -31.00 36.54
N ARG A 388 10.65 -30.25 35.58
CA ARG A 388 10.26 -30.26 34.15
C ARG A 388 11.51 -30.37 33.29
N LEU A 389 11.39 -30.96 32.10
CA LEU A 389 12.51 -30.99 31.17
C LEU A 389 12.78 -29.55 30.70
N ALA A 390 14.05 -29.12 30.74
CA ALA A 390 14.45 -27.92 30.01
C ALA A 390 14.30 -28.25 28.52
N ALA A 391 13.41 -27.52 27.84
CA ALA A 391 13.22 -27.68 26.43
C ALA A 391 14.57 -27.42 25.70
N PRO A 392 14.83 -28.02 24.53
CA PRO A 392 16.03 -27.69 23.74
C PRO A 392 16.10 -26.16 23.58
N ALA A 393 17.29 -25.59 23.40
CA ALA A 393 17.45 -24.14 23.22
C ALA A 393 16.69 -23.55 22.00
N ASP A 394 15.92 -24.38 21.28
CA ASP A 394 15.01 -24.04 20.18
C ASP A 394 13.51 -24.14 20.56
N ALA A 395 13.19 -24.32 21.83
CA ALA A 395 11.81 -24.30 22.32
C ALA A 395 11.58 -23.02 23.12
N GLU A 396 10.89 -22.10 22.46
CA GLU A 396 10.19 -20.92 22.96
C GLU A 396 10.48 -20.59 24.44
N GLU A 397 11.47 -19.72 24.62
CA GLU A 397 11.55 -18.84 25.78
C GLU A 397 10.16 -18.23 26.03
N PRO A 398 9.75 -18.05 27.30
CA PRO A 398 8.40 -17.63 27.64
C PRO A 398 8.08 -16.36 26.83
N PRO A 399 6.93 -16.33 26.13
CA PRO A 399 6.60 -15.17 25.33
C PRO A 399 6.59 -13.95 26.25
N VAL A 400 7.39 -12.95 25.90
CA VAL A 400 7.17 -11.57 26.34
C VAL A 400 5.78 -11.21 25.81
N THR A 401 4.76 -11.58 26.58
CA THR A 401 3.34 -11.48 26.25
C THR A 401 2.83 -10.07 26.47
N ALA A 402 3.57 -9.25 27.22
CA ALA A 402 3.30 -7.84 27.36
C ALA A 402 3.98 -7.10 26.21
N GLU A 403 3.20 -6.44 25.36
CA GLU A 403 3.70 -5.44 24.42
C GLU A 403 4.34 -4.30 25.24
N PRO A 404 5.65 -4.05 25.12
CA PRO A 404 6.28 -2.98 25.87
C PRO A 404 5.72 -1.65 25.39
N ALA A 405 5.11 -0.87 26.29
CA ALA A 405 4.58 0.44 25.94
C ALA A 405 5.73 1.43 25.76
N LEU A 406 5.74 2.18 24.65
CA LEU A 406 6.76 3.20 24.38
C LEU A 406 6.85 4.24 25.51
N ALA A 407 5.71 4.58 26.13
CA ALA A 407 5.66 5.49 27.27
C ALA A 407 6.50 5.02 28.47
N GLU A 408 6.51 3.70 28.75
CA GLU A 408 7.34 3.14 29.83
C GLU A 408 8.83 3.21 29.48
N LEU A 409 9.18 2.92 28.23
CA LEU A 409 10.57 3.01 27.74
C LEU A 409 11.11 4.44 27.73
N LEU A 410 10.24 5.42 27.50
CA LEU A 410 10.58 6.84 27.56
C LEU A 410 10.53 7.42 28.99
N GLY A 411 10.08 6.63 29.99
CA GLY A 411 9.89 7.10 31.36
C GLY A 411 8.80 8.15 31.51
N LEU A 412 7.81 8.17 30.61
CA LEU A 412 6.68 9.10 30.61
C LEU A 412 5.64 8.63 31.64
N GLY A 413 5.96 8.85 32.92
CA GLY A 413 5.11 8.53 34.08
C GLY A 413 3.82 9.35 34.13
N ASP A 414 3.92 10.62 33.73
CA ASP A 414 2.82 11.56 33.60
C ASP A 414 2.95 12.26 32.24
N LEU A 415 1.86 12.28 31.48
CA LEU A 415 1.83 12.94 30.17
C LEU A 415 1.69 14.47 30.31
N ASP A 416 1.92 15.07 31.48
CA ASP A 416 1.79 16.52 31.71
C ASP A 416 3.13 17.27 31.77
N THR A 417 4.27 16.60 31.98
CA THR A 417 5.60 17.25 32.07
C THR A 417 6.29 17.41 30.71
N ALA A 418 6.79 18.61 30.38
CA ALA A 418 7.60 18.86 29.18
C ALA A 418 8.93 18.09 29.24
N PRO A 419 9.48 17.59 28.12
CA PRO A 419 10.72 16.83 28.13
C PRO A 419 11.89 17.71 28.60
N PRO A 420 12.73 17.26 29.55
CA PRO A 420 13.90 18.01 29.99
C PRO A 420 14.97 18.11 28.88
N PRO A 421 15.81 19.17 28.88
CA PRO A 421 16.90 19.30 27.92
C PRO A 421 17.84 18.10 27.98
N ARG A 422 18.10 17.48 26.82
CA ARG A 422 18.87 16.24 26.72
C ARG A 422 20.37 16.46 26.66
N ALA A 423 21.13 15.53 27.24
CA ALA A 423 22.58 15.48 27.09
C ALA A 423 22.98 15.21 25.63
N ALA A 424 24.18 15.65 25.22
CA ALA A 424 24.67 15.46 23.85
C ALA A 424 24.68 14.00 23.39
N ARG A 425 24.85 13.04 24.32
CA ARG A 425 24.81 11.60 24.06
C ARG A 425 23.43 11.10 23.64
N ASP A 426 22.36 11.71 24.14
CA ASP A 426 20.98 11.24 23.96
C ASP A 426 20.24 11.97 22.83
N ARG A 427 20.95 12.83 22.08
CA ARG A 427 20.45 13.47 20.86
C ARG A 427 20.26 12.43 19.75
N LEU A 428 19.14 12.54 19.04
CA LEU A 428 18.71 11.65 17.94
C LEU A 428 18.72 10.17 18.32
N ARG A 429 18.52 9.87 19.61
CA ARG A 429 18.59 8.53 20.18
C ARG A 429 17.30 8.21 20.93
N VAL A 430 16.63 7.13 20.53
CA VAL A 430 15.33 6.74 21.12
C VAL A 430 15.20 5.22 21.27
N PRO A 431 14.50 4.75 22.32
CA PRO A 431 14.16 3.34 22.44
C PRO A 431 13.12 2.94 21.38
N ILE A 432 13.35 1.80 20.74
CA ILE A 432 12.43 1.23 19.73
C ILE A 432 11.76 -0.07 20.21
N GLY A 433 12.25 -0.67 21.29
CA GLY A 433 11.74 -1.94 21.82
C GLY A 433 12.60 -2.51 22.94
N VAL A 434 12.44 -3.81 23.23
CA VAL A 434 13.20 -4.53 24.26
C VAL A 434 13.82 -5.82 23.72
N THR A 435 14.97 -6.21 24.26
CA THR A 435 15.57 -7.53 24.03
C THR A 435 14.74 -8.63 24.71
N PRO A 436 14.93 -9.92 24.38
CA PRO A 436 14.33 -11.04 25.13
C PRO A 436 14.62 -11.00 26.64
N ALA A 437 15.75 -10.42 27.04
CA ALA A 437 16.13 -10.22 28.44
C ALA A 437 15.47 -8.99 29.11
N GLY A 438 14.56 -8.28 28.42
CA GLY A 438 13.84 -7.10 28.91
C GLY A 438 14.66 -5.80 28.90
N ARG A 439 15.88 -5.79 28.33
CA ARG A 439 16.69 -4.56 28.21
C ARG A 439 16.21 -3.69 27.05
N PRO A 440 16.06 -2.37 27.21
CA PRO A 440 15.72 -1.47 26.10
C PRO A 440 16.71 -1.56 24.95
N VAL A 441 16.20 -1.54 23.73
CA VAL A 441 16.99 -1.41 22.49
C VAL A 441 16.76 -0.02 21.95
N GLU A 442 17.84 0.75 21.83
CA GLU A 442 17.81 2.13 21.37
C GLU A 442 18.38 2.23 19.96
N LEU A 443 17.73 3.03 19.12
CA LEU A 443 18.23 3.41 17.80
C LEU A 443 18.90 4.77 17.93
N ASP A 444 20.18 4.84 17.59
CA ASP A 444 20.98 6.07 17.61
C ASP A 444 21.29 6.52 16.17
N LEU A 445 20.60 7.58 15.73
CA LEU A 445 20.70 8.11 14.37
C LEU A 445 21.87 9.08 14.17
N LYS A 446 22.69 9.35 15.19
CA LYS A 446 23.86 10.20 15.03
C LYS A 446 24.88 9.50 14.13
N GLU A 447 25.80 10.30 13.61
CA GLU A 447 26.92 9.79 12.84
C GLU A 447 27.89 8.97 13.70
N SER A 448 28.63 8.06 13.07
CA SER A 448 29.64 7.24 13.76
C SER A 448 30.72 8.06 14.45
N ALA A 449 31.01 9.28 13.98
CA ALA A 449 31.92 10.22 14.64
C ALA A 449 31.38 10.79 15.98
N GLN A 450 30.14 10.47 16.35
CA GLN A 450 29.49 10.82 17.61
C GLN A 450 29.01 9.57 18.36
N ASP A 451 29.66 8.43 18.12
CA ASP A 451 29.34 7.11 18.65
C ASP A 451 27.90 6.63 18.31
N GLY A 452 27.31 7.17 17.24
CA GLY A 452 26.00 6.76 16.73
C GLY A 452 26.08 5.63 15.69
N MET A 453 24.93 5.04 15.38
CA MET A 453 24.84 3.93 14.41
C MET A 453 24.94 4.39 12.96
N GLY A 454 24.91 5.70 12.71
CA GLY A 454 25.00 6.35 11.42
C GLY A 454 23.68 7.02 10.98
N PRO A 455 23.73 8.03 10.10
CA PRO A 455 22.58 8.88 9.77
C PRO A 455 21.58 8.24 8.80
N HIS A 456 21.95 7.16 8.12
CA HIS A 456 21.08 6.49 7.15
C HIS A 456 20.93 5.01 7.47
N GLY A 457 19.75 4.45 7.25
CA GLY A 457 19.50 3.04 7.50
C GLY A 457 18.36 2.43 6.71
N LEU A 458 18.23 1.12 6.84
CA LEU A 458 17.31 0.28 6.07
C LEU A 458 16.42 -0.55 7.00
N LEU A 459 15.11 -0.56 6.76
CA LEU A 459 14.12 -1.38 7.45
C LEU A 459 13.44 -2.32 6.45
N VAL A 460 13.56 -3.63 6.65
CA VAL A 460 12.86 -4.63 5.82
C VAL A 460 11.98 -5.50 6.69
N GLY A 461 10.73 -5.71 6.26
CA GLY A 461 9.78 -6.54 6.99
C GLY A 461 8.54 -6.85 6.16
N ALA A 462 8.19 -8.14 6.07
CA ALA A 462 7.01 -8.61 5.35
C ALA A 462 5.71 -8.02 5.90
N THR A 463 4.63 -8.10 5.13
CA THR A 463 3.28 -7.70 5.58
C THR A 463 2.92 -8.44 6.88
N GLY A 464 2.42 -7.72 7.88
CA GLY A 464 2.10 -8.30 9.20
C GLY A 464 3.29 -8.48 10.16
N SER A 465 4.53 -8.16 9.74
CA SER A 465 5.71 -8.22 10.62
C SER A 465 5.80 -7.07 11.64
N GLY A 466 4.98 -6.03 11.50
CA GLY A 466 5.00 -4.83 12.36
C GLY A 466 5.82 -3.65 11.83
N LYS A 467 6.21 -3.63 10.54
CA LYS A 467 6.98 -2.54 9.91
C LYS A 467 6.38 -1.15 10.12
N SER A 468 5.13 -0.94 9.70
CA SER A 468 4.45 0.35 9.82
C SER A 468 4.34 0.82 11.27
N GLU A 469 4.14 -0.12 12.20
CA GLU A 469 4.06 0.17 13.62
C GLU A 469 5.43 0.59 14.19
N LEU A 470 6.51 -0.09 13.81
CA LEU A 470 7.86 0.31 14.20
C LEU A 470 8.23 1.71 13.67
N LEU A 471 7.81 2.06 12.44
CA LEU A 471 8.01 3.40 11.90
C LEU A 471 7.26 4.47 12.70
N ARG A 472 6.00 4.20 13.10
CA ARG A 472 5.24 5.08 14.00
C ARG A 472 5.93 5.22 15.36
N THR A 473 6.34 4.10 15.97
CA THR A 473 7.05 4.08 17.25
C THR A 473 8.33 4.91 17.20
N LEU A 474 9.12 4.79 16.13
CA LEU A 474 10.35 5.56 15.95
C LEU A 474 10.09 7.06 15.81
N VAL A 475 9.18 7.46 14.91
CA VAL A 475 8.88 8.88 14.67
C VAL A 475 8.26 9.51 15.91
N LEU A 476 7.31 8.82 16.56
CA LEU A 476 6.68 9.30 17.78
C LEU A 476 7.66 9.39 18.95
N GLY A 477 8.55 8.40 19.11
CA GLY A 477 9.60 8.42 20.13
C GLY A 477 10.57 9.58 19.93
N LEU A 478 10.93 9.89 18.69
CA LEU A 478 11.78 11.04 18.35
C LEU A 478 11.05 12.36 18.61
N ALA A 479 9.79 12.49 18.20
CA ALA A 479 8.97 13.69 18.44
C ALA A 479 8.72 13.95 19.94
N ALA A 480 8.55 12.89 20.73
CA ALA A 480 8.35 12.98 22.17
C ALA A 480 9.63 13.38 22.94
N THR A 481 10.81 13.25 22.32
CA THR A 481 12.10 13.47 22.98
C THR A 481 12.91 14.64 22.42
N HIS A 482 12.55 15.19 21.27
CA HIS A 482 13.23 16.30 20.60
C HIS A 482 12.22 17.39 20.28
N SER A 483 12.66 18.65 20.28
CA SER A 483 11.81 19.76 19.81
C SER A 483 11.80 19.86 18.28
N SER A 484 10.80 20.53 17.70
CA SER A 484 10.76 20.83 16.25
C SER A 484 11.87 21.78 15.79
N GLU A 485 12.52 22.49 16.72
CA GLU A 485 13.71 23.29 16.45
C GLU A 485 14.97 22.43 16.26
N GLU A 486 14.96 21.20 16.77
CA GLU A 486 16.09 20.27 16.70
C GLU A 486 15.91 19.19 15.63
N LEU A 487 14.68 18.74 15.38
CA LEU A 487 14.39 17.62 14.48
C LEU A 487 13.06 17.80 13.75
N ASN A 488 13.09 17.66 12.43
CA ASN A 488 11.92 17.65 11.56
C ASN A 488 11.82 16.36 10.74
N PHE A 489 10.61 16.02 10.30
CA PHE A 489 10.30 14.80 9.56
C PHE A 489 9.77 15.07 8.16
N VAL A 490 10.23 14.27 7.19
CA VAL A 490 9.54 14.06 5.91
C VAL A 490 9.13 12.60 5.86
N LEU A 491 7.84 12.35 5.85
CA LEU A 491 7.26 11.02 5.93
C LEU A 491 6.63 10.67 4.58
N VAL A 492 7.18 9.67 3.89
CA VAL A 492 6.76 9.26 2.54
C VAL A 492 6.17 7.85 2.61
N ASP A 493 4.96 7.68 2.07
CA ASP A 493 4.25 6.40 1.93
C ASP A 493 3.85 6.20 0.45
N TYR A 494 4.53 5.31 -0.27
CA TYR A 494 4.32 5.16 -1.71
C TYR A 494 2.94 4.56 -2.07
N LYS A 495 2.45 3.57 -1.32
CA LYS A 495 1.23 2.80 -1.65
C LYS A 495 -0.06 3.39 -1.05
N GLY A 496 -0.01 4.53 -0.36
CA GLY A 496 -1.19 5.16 0.22
C GLY A 496 -1.60 4.60 1.60
N GLY A 497 -0.65 4.06 2.36
CA GLY A 497 -0.93 3.58 3.72
C GLY A 497 -1.29 4.70 4.70
N ALA A 498 -2.07 4.35 5.73
CA ALA A 498 -2.34 5.23 6.88
C ALA A 498 -1.18 5.20 7.91
N THR A 499 0.05 4.90 7.48
CA THR A 499 1.19 4.74 8.40
C THR A 499 1.46 6.04 9.15
N PHE A 500 1.48 7.17 8.45
CA PHE A 500 1.89 8.46 9.00
C PHE A 500 0.77 9.50 9.11
N ALA A 501 -0.48 9.17 8.75
CA ALA A 501 -1.57 10.14 8.62
C ALA A 501 -1.80 11.00 9.88
N ALA A 502 -1.79 10.39 11.06
CA ALA A 502 -1.95 11.12 12.33
C ALA A 502 -0.76 12.02 12.68
N LEU A 503 0.44 11.73 12.17
CA LEU A 503 1.68 12.45 12.50
C LEU A 503 1.82 13.79 11.74
N ASP A 504 0.95 14.08 10.78
CA ASP A 504 0.90 15.38 10.06
C ASP A 504 0.60 16.56 10.99
N ARG A 505 -0.08 16.30 12.12
CA ARG A 505 -0.41 17.31 13.14
C ARG A 505 0.77 17.70 14.02
N LEU A 506 1.89 16.98 13.96
CA LEU A 506 3.07 17.28 14.77
C LEU A 506 3.79 18.53 14.26
N PRO A 507 4.28 19.41 15.15
CA PRO A 507 5.05 20.60 14.78
C PRO A 507 6.37 20.25 14.07
N HIS A 508 6.91 19.05 14.29
CA HIS A 508 8.11 18.50 13.65
C HIS A 508 7.89 18.11 12.18
N THR A 509 6.65 17.84 11.78
CA THR A 509 6.39 17.25 10.47
C THR A 509 6.43 18.32 9.39
N ALA A 510 7.49 18.30 8.58
CA ALA A 510 7.67 19.20 7.44
C ALA A 510 6.83 18.79 6.23
N ALA A 511 6.54 17.48 6.11
CA ALA A 511 5.80 16.89 5.01
C ALA A 511 5.30 15.49 5.35
N VAL A 512 4.02 15.21 5.05
CA VAL A 512 3.51 13.85 4.83
C VAL A 512 3.13 13.70 3.36
N ILE A 513 3.78 12.77 2.67
CA ILE A 513 3.59 12.51 1.24
C ILE A 513 3.07 11.08 1.11
N THR A 514 1.81 10.93 0.69
CA THR A 514 1.15 9.64 0.58
C THR A 514 0.54 9.46 -0.81
N ASN A 515 0.17 8.22 -1.12
CA ASN A 515 -0.54 7.82 -2.34
C ASN A 515 0.18 8.17 -3.66
N LEU A 516 1.51 8.05 -3.66
CA LEU A 516 2.33 8.34 -4.85
C LEU A 516 2.14 7.33 -5.98
N ALA A 517 1.68 6.12 -5.69
CA ALA A 517 1.41 5.07 -6.69
C ALA A 517 0.33 5.48 -7.69
N ASP A 518 -0.70 6.20 -7.25
CA ASP A 518 -1.82 6.63 -8.10
C ASP A 518 -1.49 7.91 -8.90
N GLU A 519 -0.56 8.72 -8.42
CA GLU A 519 -0.20 10.01 -9.00
C GLU A 519 1.32 10.13 -9.23
N LEU A 520 1.86 9.38 -10.19
CA LEU A 520 3.29 9.38 -10.55
C LEU A 520 3.92 10.78 -10.73
N PRO A 521 3.25 11.82 -11.28
CA PRO A 521 3.82 13.17 -11.33
C PRO A 521 4.16 13.78 -9.95
N LEU A 522 3.54 13.32 -8.86
CA LEU A 522 3.90 13.73 -7.51
C LEU A 522 5.27 13.20 -7.08
N VAL A 523 5.75 12.09 -7.65
CA VAL A 523 7.11 11.59 -7.40
C VAL A 523 8.15 12.56 -7.98
N ASP A 524 7.92 13.07 -9.18
CA ASP A 524 8.79 14.07 -9.81
C ASP A 524 8.78 15.37 -8.98
N ARG A 525 7.59 15.82 -8.57
CA ARG A 525 7.44 16.97 -7.65
C ARG A 525 8.17 16.78 -6.31
N MET A 526 8.11 15.57 -5.74
CA MET A 526 8.80 15.24 -4.48
C MET A 526 10.31 15.28 -4.67
N THR A 527 10.79 14.82 -5.83
CA THR A 527 12.20 14.91 -6.22
C THR A 527 12.66 16.37 -6.21
N ASP A 528 11.91 17.26 -6.85
CA ASP A 528 12.22 18.69 -6.89
C ASP A 528 12.19 19.33 -5.50
N ALA A 529 11.18 19.02 -4.68
CA ALA A 529 11.05 19.57 -3.33
C ALA A 529 12.20 19.17 -2.39
N LEU A 530 12.62 17.90 -2.46
CA LEU A 530 13.74 17.39 -1.67
C LEU A 530 15.08 17.92 -2.18
N ASN A 531 15.28 18.00 -3.49
CA ASN A 531 16.46 18.66 -4.07
C ASN A 531 16.54 20.13 -3.66
N GLY A 532 15.42 20.83 -3.70
CA GLY A 532 15.26 22.18 -3.20
C GLY A 532 15.71 22.32 -1.74
N GLU A 533 15.35 21.37 -0.88
CA GLU A 533 15.76 21.38 0.53
C GLU A 533 17.27 21.19 0.69
N ILE A 534 17.87 20.26 -0.07
CA ILE A 534 19.32 20.04 -0.06
C ILE A 534 20.04 21.34 -0.44
N VAL A 535 19.63 21.98 -1.55
CA VAL A 535 20.24 23.23 -2.04
C VAL A 535 20.02 24.38 -1.05
N ARG A 536 18.81 24.51 -0.47
CA ARG A 536 18.51 25.53 0.55
C ARG A 536 19.43 25.39 1.76
N ARG A 537 19.61 24.17 2.26
CA ARG A 537 20.51 23.90 3.40
C ARG A 537 21.97 24.20 3.03
N GLN A 538 22.44 23.77 1.86
CA GLN A 538 23.79 24.09 1.38
C GLN A 538 24.05 25.60 1.35
N GLU A 539 23.09 26.37 0.82
CA GLU A 539 23.21 27.83 0.72
C GLU A 539 23.19 28.49 2.11
N LEU A 540 22.39 28.01 3.05
CA LEU A 540 22.41 28.49 4.44
C LEU A 540 23.77 28.26 5.11
N LEU A 541 24.34 27.06 4.96
CA LEU A 541 25.67 26.71 5.47
C LEU A 541 26.74 27.60 4.84
N ARG A 542 26.71 27.74 3.50
CA ARG A 542 27.66 28.57 2.74
C ARG A 542 27.62 30.03 3.18
N ARG A 543 26.42 30.62 3.32
CA ARG A 543 26.24 32.01 3.79
C ARG A 543 26.73 32.24 5.22
N ALA A 544 26.78 31.20 6.04
CA ALA A 544 27.30 31.26 7.40
C ALA A 544 28.79 30.88 7.51
N GLY A 545 29.44 30.50 6.39
CA GLY A 545 30.82 30.01 6.42
C GLY A 545 30.98 28.66 7.14
N ALA A 546 29.90 27.88 7.29
CA ALA A 546 29.91 26.59 7.98
C ALA A 546 30.01 25.44 6.97
N SER A 547 30.83 24.43 7.27
CA SER A 547 30.98 23.22 6.44
C SER A 547 30.00 22.10 6.81
N SER A 548 29.37 22.21 7.99
CA SER A 548 28.37 21.26 8.50
C SER A 548 27.31 21.96 9.34
N ILE A 549 26.15 21.30 9.50
CA ILE A 549 25.06 21.78 10.36
C ILE A 549 25.50 22.00 11.82
N ARG A 550 26.53 21.29 12.28
CA ARG A 550 27.08 21.43 13.64
C ARG A 550 27.87 22.72 13.81
N GLU A 551 28.66 23.09 12.81
CA GLU A 551 29.36 24.38 12.78
C GLU A 551 28.34 25.52 12.65
N TYR A 552 27.31 25.32 11.84
CA TYR A 552 26.21 26.27 11.69
C TYR A 552 25.49 26.54 13.02
N ALA A 553 25.14 25.49 13.77
CA ALA A 553 24.45 25.60 15.06
C ALA A 553 25.27 26.33 16.15
N LYS A 554 26.59 26.44 16.00
CA LYS A 554 27.45 27.24 16.90
C LYS A 554 27.44 28.73 16.55
N ALA A 555 27.14 29.08 15.30
CA ALA A 555 27.27 30.44 14.78
C ALA A 555 25.94 31.20 14.67
N ARG A 556 24.81 30.49 14.54
CA ARG A 556 23.45 31.05 14.34
C ARG A 556 22.40 30.20 15.07
N THR A 557 21.14 30.63 14.98
CA THR A 557 19.97 29.81 15.40
C THR A 557 20.05 28.44 14.73
N PRO A 558 19.95 27.33 15.50
CA PRO A 558 20.18 25.99 14.99
C PRO A 558 19.19 25.63 13.88
N LEU A 559 19.72 25.00 12.83
CA LEU A 559 18.91 24.37 11.78
C LEU A 559 18.54 22.95 12.25
N PRO A 560 17.26 22.55 12.25
CA PRO A 560 16.86 21.21 12.68
C PRO A 560 17.42 20.12 11.75
N TYR A 561 17.77 18.97 12.33
CA TYR A 561 18.00 17.75 11.56
C TYR A 561 16.73 17.36 10.81
N LEU A 562 16.86 16.76 9.63
CA LEU A 562 15.72 16.31 8.82
C LEU A 562 15.79 14.80 8.66
N LEU A 563 14.87 14.06 9.27
CA LEU A 563 14.73 12.64 9.04
C LEU A 563 13.70 12.39 7.94
N ILE A 564 14.18 11.85 6.82
CA ILE A 564 13.34 11.41 5.71
C ILE A 564 13.06 9.91 5.89
N VAL A 565 11.81 9.55 6.10
CA VAL A 565 11.36 8.15 6.20
C VAL A 565 10.61 7.82 4.91
N CYS A 566 11.13 6.90 4.11
CA CYS A 566 10.50 6.48 2.87
C CYS A 566 10.02 5.04 2.97
N ASP A 567 8.71 4.85 3.13
CA ASP A 567 8.08 3.54 3.14
C ASP A 567 7.78 3.03 1.72
N GLU A 568 7.93 1.72 1.54
CA GLU A 568 7.84 1.02 0.24
C GLU A 568 8.78 1.59 -0.83
N PHE A 569 10.01 1.98 -0.46
CA PHE A 569 10.95 2.62 -1.41
C PHE A 569 11.31 1.73 -2.61
N ALA A 570 11.30 0.40 -2.46
CA ALA A 570 11.64 -0.54 -3.52
C ALA A 570 10.63 -0.47 -4.69
N GLU A 571 9.36 -0.27 -4.37
CA GLU A 571 8.27 -0.12 -5.34
C GLU A 571 8.34 1.24 -6.02
N LEU A 572 8.68 2.28 -5.26
CA LEU A 572 8.97 3.61 -5.81
C LEU A 572 10.08 3.54 -6.86
N LEU A 573 11.19 2.86 -6.56
CA LEU A 573 12.29 2.66 -7.52
C LEU A 573 11.93 1.76 -8.69
N ALA A 574 10.93 0.89 -8.55
CA ALA A 574 10.41 0.09 -9.66
C ALA A 574 9.61 0.94 -10.66
N ALA A 575 8.83 1.90 -10.15
CA ALA A 575 8.09 2.82 -11.00
C ALA A 575 8.96 3.95 -11.58
N LYS A 576 9.92 4.46 -10.79
CA LYS A 576 10.81 5.57 -11.15
C LYS A 576 12.27 5.26 -10.77
N PRO A 577 13.02 4.53 -11.62
CA PRO A 577 14.40 4.15 -11.33
C PRO A 577 15.35 5.33 -11.09
N ASP A 578 15.17 6.43 -11.84
CA ASP A 578 16.01 7.64 -11.77
C ASP A 578 16.00 8.31 -10.38
N PHE A 579 14.97 8.03 -9.56
CA PHE A 579 14.86 8.55 -8.19
C PHE A 579 16.02 8.09 -7.29
N ILE A 580 16.71 7.00 -7.64
CA ILE A 580 17.88 6.52 -6.89
C ILE A 580 18.99 7.59 -6.78
N GLU A 581 19.12 8.48 -7.76
CA GLU A 581 20.12 9.54 -7.76
C GLU A 581 19.95 10.50 -6.58
N LEU A 582 18.70 10.82 -6.21
CA LEU A 582 18.39 11.65 -5.04
C LEU A 582 18.83 10.96 -3.75
N PHE A 583 18.57 9.65 -3.59
CA PHE A 583 19.02 8.92 -2.41
C PHE A 583 20.54 8.83 -2.32
N LEU A 584 21.24 8.65 -3.45
CA LEU A 584 22.71 8.68 -3.50
C LEU A 584 23.25 10.07 -3.13
N GLN A 585 22.62 11.14 -3.61
CA GLN A 585 22.95 12.50 -3.25
C GLN A 585 22.78 12.76 -1.75
N ILE A 586 21.67 12.28 -1.16
CA ILE A 586 21.44 12.33 0.30
C ILE A 586 22.49 11.49 1.03
N GLY A 587 22.83 10.30 0.56
CA GLY A 587 23.88 9.47 1.18
C GLY A 587 25.26 10.14 1.19
N ARG A 588 25.57 10.96 0.18
CA ARG A 588 26.83 11.70 0.06
C ARG A 588 26.87 13.00 0.86
N LEU A 589 25.79 13.78 0.82
CA LEU A 589 25.74 15.14 1.36
C LEU A 589 24.94 15.26 2.66
N GLY A 590 24.04 14.31 2.93
CA GLY A 590 23.08 14.37 4.03
C GLY A 590 23.75 14.49 5.39
N ARG A 591 24.90 13.82 5.57
CA ARG A 591 25.72 13.93 6.79
C ARG A 591 26.06 15.38 7.16
N SER A 592 26.64 16.16 6.25
CA SER A 592 27.01 17.55 6.55
C SER A 592 25.80 18.47 6.63
N LEU A 593 24.73 18.18 5.89
CA LEU A 593 23.49 18.96 5.85
C LEU A 593 22.50 18.63 6.99
N GLY A 594 22.80 17.63 7.81
CA GLY A 594 21.88 17.12 8.83
C GLY A 594 20.62 16.48 8.26
N VAL A 595 20.69 15.88 7.07
CA VAL A 595 19.60 15.15 6.42
C VAL A 595 19.85 13.64 6.56
N HIS A 596 18.98 12.97 7.29
CA HIS A 596 19.05 11.55 7.64
C HIS A 596 18.01 10.78 6.82
N LEU A 597 18.27 9.52 6.48
CA LEU A 597 17.42 8.74 5.56
C LEU A 597 17.12 7.36 6.13
N LEU A 598 15.84 7.03 6.29
CA LEU A 598 15.39 5.69 6.63
C LEU A 598 14.54 5.12 5.48
N LEU A 599 15.09 4.12 4.80
CA LEU A 599 14.39 3.42 3.72
C LEU A 599 13.68 2.20 4.29
N ALA A 600 12.39 2.05 4.02
CA ALA A 600 11.60 0.93 4.49
C ALA A 600 10.92 0.19 3.32
N SER A 601 10.86 -1.13 3.35
CA SER A 601 10.20 -1.93 2.31
C SER A 601 9.65 -3.26 2.83
N GLN A 602 8.55 -3.73 2.23
CA GLN A 602 8.02 -5.07 2.48
C GLN A 602 8.89 -6.18 1.90
N ARG A 603 9.56 -5.90 0.79
CA ARG A 603 10.39 -6.85 0.05
C ARG A 603 11.66 -6.17 -0.45
N LEU A 604 12.72 -6.94 -0.62
CA LEU A 604 13.99 -6.44 -1.12
C LEU A 604 14.55 -7.38 -2.18
N GLU A 605 14.61 -6.91 -3.43
CA GLU A 605 15.23 -7.62 -4.54
C GLU A 605 16.72 -7.27 -4.64
N GLU A 606 17.54 -8.26 -4.99
CA GLU A 606 18.98 -8.10 -5.16
C GLU A 606 19.29 -7.13 -6.32
N GLY A 607 20.16 -6.13 -6.08
CA GLY A 607 20.54 -5.11 -7.07
C GLY A 607 19.78 -3.77 -6.97
N ARG A 608 18.68 -3.69 -6.23
CA ARG A 608 17.95 -2.42 -5.96
C ARG A 608 18.74 -1.42 -5.12
N LEU A 609 19.69 -1.91 -4.32
CA LEU A 609 20.54 -1.11 -3.41
C LEU A 609 21.90 -0.72 -4.01
N ARG A 610 22.11 -0.90 -5.32
CA ARG A 610 23.41 -0.61 -5.97
C ARG A 610 23.85 0.83 -5.67
N GLY A 611 25.02 0.97 -5.05
CA GLY A 611 25.60 2.25 -4.62
C GLY A 611 25.04 2.82 -3.31
N LEU A 612 23.82 2.45 -2.91
CA LEU A 612 23.21 2.89 -1.64
C LEU A 612 23.71 2.11 -0.43
N ASP A 613 24.08 0.83 -0.60
CA ASP A 613 24.44 -0.06 0.51
C ASP A 613 25.62 0.47 1.35
N THR A 614 26.54 1.22 0.73
CA THR A 614 27.70 1.84 1.41
C THR A 614 27.33 3.02 2.30
N HIS A 615 26.14 3.61 2.11
CA HIS A 615 25.66 4.74 2.90
C HIS A 615 24.72 4.31 4.04
N LEU A 616 24.09 3.14 3.95
CA LEU A 616 23.13 2.60 4.92
C LEU A 616 23.87 1.93 6.09
N SER A 617 24.03 2.66 7.18
CA SER A 617 24.92 2.32 8.30
C SER A 617 24.30 1.34 9.31
N TYR A 618 22.98 1.42 9.51
CA TYR A 618 22.22 0.51 10.36
C TYR A 618 21.10 -0.19 9.56
N ARG A 619 20.79 -1.41 9.95
CA ARG A 619 19.80 -2.26 9.27
C ARG A 619 18.90 -2.95 10.28
N ILE A 620 17.60 -2.86 10.05
CA ILE A 620 16.55 -3.48 10.85
C ILE A 620 15.86 -4.52 9.98
N GLY A 621 15.97 -5.79 10.37
CA GLY A 621 15.28 -6.90 9.72
C GLY A 621 14.16 -7.41 10.64
N LEU A 622 12.92 -7.08 10.32
CA LEU A 622 11.75 -7.78 10.85
C LEU A 622 11.57 -9.10 10.09
N ARG A 623 10.52 -9.86 10.41
CA ARG A 623 10.21 -11.11 9.71
C ARG A 623 10.18 -10.90 8.18
N THR A 624 11.07 -11.56 7.45
CA THR A 624 11.18 -11.50 5.98
C THR A 624 10.38 -12.63 5.30
N PHE A 625 10.14 -12.54 3.98
CA PHE A 625 9.45 -13.60 3.22
C PHE A 625 10.35 -14.80 2.92
N SER A 626 11.67 -14.57 2.82
CA SER A 626 12.64 -15.64 2.54
C SER A 626 13.94 -15.46 3.31
N ALA A 627 14.70 -16.55 3.41
CA ALA A 627 16.07 -16.56 3.95
C ALA A 627 17.05 -15.72 3.09
N LEU A 628 16.79 -15.60 1.79
CA LEU A 628 17.62 -14.81 0.87
C LEU A 628 17.47 -13.30 1.15
N GLU A 629 16.25 -12.82 1.35
CA GLU A 629 16.00 -11.42 1.76
C GLU A 629 16.69 -11.09 3.08
N SER A 630 16.61 -11.99 4.08
CA SER A 630 17.29 -11.80 5.36
C SER A 630 18.81 -11.69 5.17
N ARG A 631 19.41 -12.52 4.30
CA ARG A 631 20.85 -12.44 3.99
C ARG A 631 21.22 -11.13 3.31
N SER A 632 20.42 -10.65 2.36
CA SER A 632 20.68 -9.38 1.66
C SER A 632 20.67 -8.18 2.61
N VAL A 633 19.86 -8.21 3.67
CA VAL A 633 19.78 -7.12 4.65
C VAL A 633 20.81 -7.30 5.78
N LEU A 634 20.78 -8.44 6.47
CA LEU A 634 21.51 -8.68 7.71
C LEU A 634 22.83 -9.43 7.52
N GLY A 635 23.00 -10.13 6.40
CA GLY A 635 24.11 -11.07 6.14
C GLY A 635 23.85 -12.50 6.61
N VAL A 636 22.75 -12.75 7.32
CA VAL A 636 22.35 -14.06 7.87
C VAL A 636 20.87 -14.35 7.60
N PRO A 637 20.41 -15.62 7.57
CA PRO A 637 19.02 -15.97 7.26
C PRO A 637 18.01 -15.78 8.42
N ASP A 638 18.49 -15.43 9.62
CA ASP A 638 17.77 -15.52 10.90
C ASP A 638 16.45 -14.74 10.96
N ALA A 639 16.29 -13.64 10.20
CA ALA A 639 15.04 -12.87 10.21
C ALA A 639 13.85 -13.63 9.59
N TYR A 640 14.10 -14.61 8.73
CA TYR A 640 13.05 -15.46 8.16
C TYR A 640 12.40 -16.37 9.22
N GLU A 641 13.17 -16.76 10.24
CA GLU A 641 12.76 -17.67 11.31
C GLU A 641 12.06 -16.95 12.48
N LEU A 642 11.97 -15.61 12.44
CA LEU A 642 11.29 -14.82 13.47
C LEU A 642 9.81 -15.23 13.63
N PRO A 643 9.25 -15.17 14.85
CA PRO A 643 7.85 -15.51 15.09
C PRO A 643 6.86 -14.74 14.19
N ARG A 644 5.67 -15.33 13.96
CA ARG A 644 4.62 -14.70 13.14
C ARG A 644 3.99 -13.46 13.81
N SER A 645 4.12 -13.32 15.12
CA SER A 645 3.59 -12.14 15.83
C SER A 645 4.36 -10.87 15.43
N PRO A 646 3.68 -9.73 15.21
CA PRO A 646 4.32 -8.50 14.76
C PRO A 646 5.30 -7.94 15.79
N GLY A 647 6.31 -7.19 15.34
CA GLY A 647 7.27 -6.47 16.18
C GLY A 647 8.54 -7.26 16.54
N HIS A 648 8.66 -8.55 16.20
CA HIS A 648 9.94 -9.23 16.34
C HIS A 648 10.91 -8.81 15.24
N GLY A 649 12.15 -8.49 15.61
CA GLY A 649 13.17 -8.04 14.68
C GLY A 649 14.59 -8.23 15.16
N PHE A 650 15.53 -8.02 14.24
CA PHE A 650 16.96 -7.89 14.50
C PHE A 650 17.43 -6.49 14.10
N LEU A 651 18.30 -5.90 14.91
CA LEU A 651 19.04 -4.69 14.62
C LEU A 651 20.52 -5.03 14.39
N LYS A 652 21.10 -4.49 13.33
CA LYS A 652 22.53 -4.57 13.00
C LYS A 652 23.06 -3.18 12.71
N ALA A 653 24.09 -2.74 13.43
CA ALA A 653 24.79 -1.47 13.19
C ALA A 653 26.26 -1.76 12.88
N GLY A 654 26.76 -1.30 11.72
CA GLY A 654 28.14 -1.54 11.30
C GLY A 654 28.55 -3.03 11.32
N THR A 655 29.64 -3.34 12.04
CA THR A 655 30.20 -4.69 12.21
C THR A 655 29.79 -5.36 13.53
N GLU A 656 28.88 -4.76 14.29
CA GLU A 656 28.41 -5.30 15.57
C GLU A 656 27.57 -6.58 15.41
N GLN A 657 27.40 -7.31 16.52
CA GLN A 657 26.54 -8.49 16.57
C GLN A 657 25.06 -8.11 16.41
N LEU A 658 24.28 -9.03 15.84
CA LEU A 658 22.84 -8.88 15.68
C LEU A 658 22.14 -8.82 17.05
N VAL A 659 21.34 -7.78 17.27
CA VAL A 659 20.54 -7.62 18.49
C VAL A 659 19.10 -8.00 18.18
N ARG A 660 18.63 -9.12 18.76
CA ARG A 660 17.21 -9.50 18.70
C ARG A 660 16.37 -8.62 19.61
N PHE A 661 15.24 -8.13 19.12
CA PHE A 661 14.33 -7.29 19.89
C PHE A 661 12.85 -7.54 19.56
N LYS A 662 11.99 -7.02 20.42
CA LYS A 662 10.55 -6.86 20.23
C LYS A 662 10.22 -5.37 20.26
N ALA A 663 9.70 -4.84 19.15
CA ALA A 663 9.34 -3.44 18.99
C ALA A 663 8.24 -3.03 19.98
N ALA A 664 8.30 -1.77 20.44
CA ALA A 664 7.24 -1.16 21.22
C ALA A 664 6.02 -0.80 20.36
N TYR A 665 4.85 -0.75 21.00
CA TYR A 665 3.55 -0.50 20.38
C TYR A 665 3.01 0.88 20.77
N VAL A 666 2.45 1.63 19.82
CA VAL A 666 1.93 3.01 20.05
C VAL A 666 0.48 3.18 19.62
N SER A 667 -0.04 2.29 18.78
CA SER A 667 -1.42 2.35 18.29
C SER A 667 -2.46 1.75 19.26
N GLY A 668 -2.00 1.14 20.36
CA GLY A 668 -2.86 0.61 21.43
C GLY A 668 -3.31 1.68 22.42
N PRO A 669 -4.38 1.43 23.20
CA PRO A 669 -4.87 2.38 24.20
C PRO A 669 -3.79 2.71 25.21
N PHE A 670 -3.54 4.00 25.44
CA PHE A 670 -2.61 4.43 26.47
C PHE A 670 -3.19 4.17 27.86
N ARG A 671 -2.37 3.63 28.76
CA ARG A 671 -2.74 3.42 30.17
C ARG A 671 -1.78 4.22 31.04
N ARG A 672 -2.32 5.15 31.84
CA ARG A 672 -1.48 5.91 32.77
C ARG A 672 -0.85 4.96 33.79
N PRO A 673 0.42 5.19 34.18
CA PRO A 673 1.03 4.56 35.34
C PRO A 673 0.27 4.91 36.63
N GLY A 674 -0.77 4.14 36.95
CA GLY A 674 -1.73 4.45 38.02
C GLY A 674 -3.17 4.04 37.69
N ASP A 675 -3.52 4.05 36.39
CA ASP A 675 -4.74 3.44 35.83
C ASP A 675 -4.57 1.92 35.80
N ARG A 676 -4.46 1.34 36.99
CA ARG A 676 -4.85 -0.04 37.18
C ARG A 676 -6.35 -0.07 36.94
N LEU A 677 -6.76 -0.46 35.72
CA LEU A 677 -7.97 -1.27 35.61
C LEU A 677 -7.89 -2.30 36.73
N PRO A 678 -8.95 -2.55 37.49
CA PRO A 678 -8.94 -3.70 38.38
C PRO A 678 -8.52 -4.85 37.47
N VAL A 679 -7.30 -5.37 37.67
CA VAL A 679 -6.98 -6.75 37.33
C VAL A 679 -8.25 -7.46 37.75
N PRO A 680 -9.01 -8.14 36.85
CA PRO A 680 -10.21 -8.83 37.29
C PRO A 680 -9.73 -9.57 38.50
N ARG A 681 -10.22 -9.18 39.69
CA ARG A 681 -9.86 -9.86 40.91
C ARG A 681 -10.24 -11.26 40.49
N ALA A 682 -9.25 -12.13 40.28
CA ALA A 682 -9.45 -13.55 40.39
C ALA A 682 -10.16 -13.60 41.73
N GLY A 683 -11.48 -13.76 41.68
CA GLY A 683 -12.32 -13.50 42.84
C GLY A 683 -11.68 -14.29 43.95
N ARG A 684 -11.32 -13.62 45.06
CA ARG A 684 -10.48 -14.15 46.17
C ARG A 684 -9.81 -15.48 45.82
N PRO A 685 -8.48 -15.55 45.55
CA PRO A 685 -7.81 -16.73 45.00
C PRO A 685 -8.51 -18.01 45.45
N ARG A 686 -9.32 -18.55 44.54
CA ARG A 686 -10.26 -19.60 44.91
C ARG A 686 -9.40 -20.84 45.07
N VAL A 687 -9.15 -21.23 46.31
CA VAL A 687 -8.40 -22.45 46.62
C VAL A 687 -9.25 -23.60 46.12
N LEU A 688 -8.86 -24.16 44.97
CA LEU A 688 -9.50 -25.33 44.39
C LEU A 688 -8.72 -26.58 44.84
N PRO A 689 -9.41 -27.69 45.18
CA PRO A 689 -8.74 -28.92 45.58
C PRO A 689 -7.97 -29.51 44.38
N PHE A 690 -6.65 -29.68 44.51
CA PHE A 690 -5.82 -30.31 43.49
C PHE A 690 -6.00 -31.84 43.53
N GLY A 691 -6.80 -32.38 42.61
CA GLY A 691 -7.16 -33.80 42.53
C GLY A 691 -6.97 -34.40 41.15
N THR A 692 -7.25 -35.70 41.02
CA THR A 692 -7.20 -36.41 39.73
C THR A 692 -8.37 -36.10 38.79
N HIS A 693 -9.41 -35.40 39.26
CA HIS A 693 -10.60 -35.08 38.47
C HIS A 693 -10.39 -33.83 37.60
N TYR A 694 -11.05 -33.78 36.44
CA TYR A 694 -11.09 -32.59 35.58
C TYR A 694 -11.87 -31.47 36.26
N VAL A 695 -11.29 -30.26 36.30
CA VAL A 695 -11.96 -29.07 36.86
C VAL A 695 -12.12 -28.03 35.75
N PRO A 696 -13.35 -27.76 35.25
CA PRO A 696 -13.55 -26.84 34.15
C PRO A 696 -13.02 -25.44 34.48
N ALA A 697 -12.18 -24.90 33.61
CA ALA A 697 -11.72 -23.51 33.71
C ALA A 697 -12.89 -22.56 33.43
N PRO A 698 -13.07 -21.46 34.18
CA PRO A 698 -14.01 -20.43 33.80
C PRO A 698 -13.60 -19.88 32.44
N ASN A 699 -14.56 -19.71 31.53
CA ASN A 699 -14.33 -19.11 30.21
C ASN A 699 -13.55 -17.80 30.41
N PRO A 700 -12.46 -17.55 29.67
CA PRO A 700 -11.85 -16.23 29.69
C PRO A 700 -12.95 -15.24 29.30
N ALA A 701 -13.25 -14.30 30.19
CA ALA A 701 -14.06 -13.16 29.81
C ALA A 701 -13.36 -12.54 28.60
N THR A 702 -14.10 -12.35 27.50
CA THR A 702 -13.67 -11.51 26.40
C THR A 702 -13.13 -10.23 27.02
N PRO A 703 -11.89 -9.80 26.72
CA PRO A 703 -11.42 -8.52 27.23
C PRO A 703 -12.47 -7.46 26.84
N PRO A 704 -12.81 -6.53 27.74
CA PRO A 704 -13.66 -5.41 27.36
C PRO A 704 -13.05 -4.76 26.11
N ALA A 705 -13.89 -4.30 25.19
CA ALA A 705 -13.44 -3.52 24.05
C ALA A 705 -12.46 -2.44 24.55
N GLU A 706 -11.33 -2.31 23.86
CA GLU A 706 -10.31 -1.30 24.14
C GLU A 706 -10.85 0.09 23.75
N ASP A 707 -11.81 0.59 24.52
CA ASP A 707 -12.35 1.94 24.37
C ASP A 707 -11.47 2.91 25.17
N GLY A 708 -10.40 3.38 24.55
CA GLY A 708 -9.52 4.43 25.05
C GLY A 708 -8.64 5.00 23.92
N PRO A 709 -8.26 6.29 23.98
CA PRO A 709 -7.42 6.90 22.94
C PRO A 709 -6.04 6.23 22.90
N SER A 710 -5.47 6.08 21.70
CA SER A 710 -4.16 5.47 21.53
C SER A 710 -3.04 6.37 22.11
N LEU A 711 -1.90 5.79 22.49
CA LEU A 711 -0.73 6.58 22.90
C LEU A 711 -0.30 7.55 21.79
N LEU A 712 -0.39 7.11 20.54
CA LEU A 712 -0.13 7.93 19.37
C LEU A 712 -1.07 9.15 19.30
N ASP A 713 -2.38 8.97 19.45
CA ASP A 713 -3.33 10.07 19.40
C ASP A 713 -3.10 11.07 20.53
N LEU A 714 -2.89 10.59 21.76
CA LEU A 714 -2.65 11.44 22.92
C LEU A 714 -1.36 12.27 22.80
N LEU A 715 -0.25 11.65 22.37
CA LEU A 715 1.01 12.36 22.19
C LEU A 715 0.94 13.34 21.01
N VAL A 716 0.28 12.98 19.91
CA VAL A 716 0.07 13.89 18.78
C VAL A 716 -0.78 15.09 19.18
N GLU A 717 -1.90 14.88 19.87
CA GLU A 717 -2.75 15.96 20.35
C GLU A 717 -2.00 16.89 21.29
N ARG A 718 -1.21 16.33 22.21
CA ARG A 718 -0.41 17.11 23.16
C ARG A 718 0.69 17.92 22.49
N LEU A 719 1.46 17.30 21.61
CA LEU A 719 2.57 17.95 20.92
C LEU A 719 2.08 18.93 19.84
N GLY A 720 0.83 18.77 19.39
CA GLY A 720 0.17 19.68 18.46
C GLY A 720 0.22 21.12 18.96
N GLY A 721 0.86 22.00 18.18
CA GLY A 721 1.00 23.41 18.51
C GLY A 721 2.13 23.76 19.50
N GLN A 722 2.95 22.80 19.93
CA GLN A 722 4.13 23.07 20.77
C GLN A 722 5.39 23.34 19.94
N GLY A 723 6.10 24.44 20.21
CA GLY A 723 7.28 24.84 19.43
C GLY A 723 6.94 25.42 18.04
N PRO A 724 7.93 25.94 17.31
CA PRO A 724 7.70 26.49 15.99
C PRO A 724 7.34 25.38 14.98
N PRO A 725 6.43 25.65 14.04
CA PRO A 725 6.12 24.69 12.99
C PRO A 725 7.34 24.47 12.09
N ALA A 726 7.54 23.23 11.67
CA ALA A 726 8.59 22.85 10.74
C ALA A 726 8.49 23.65 9.43
N HIS A 727 9.66 23.96 8.86
CA HIS A 727 9.74 24.52 7.52
C HIS A 727 9.08 23.56 6.53
N ARG A 728 8.07 24.03 5.80
CA ARG A 728 7.28 23.18 4.88
C ARG A 728 8.08 22.87 3.62
N VAL A 729 8.74 21.71 3.62
CA VAL A 729 9.44 21.17 2.45
C VAL A 729 8.44 20.77 1.36
N TRP A 730 7.28 20.25 1.75
CA TRP A 730 6.20 19.87 0.84
C TRP A 730 4.98 20.74 1.10
N LEU A 731 4.57 21.50 0.10
CA LEU A 731 3.25 22.11 0.09
C LEU A 731 2.24 21.11 -0.45
N PRO A 732 0.97 21.12 0.00
CA PRO A 732 -0.06 20.26 -0.59
C PRO A 732 -0.08 20.37 -2.12
N PRO A 733 -0.38 19.31 -2.89
CA PRO A 733 -0.55 19.46 -4.33
C PRO A 733 -1.67 20.46 -4.67
N LEU A 734 -1.57 21.15 -5.81
CA LEU A 734 -2.62 22.05 -6.30
C LEU A 734 -3.87 21.26 -6.75
N SER A 735 -4.76 20.98 -5.80
CA SER A 735 -6.04 20.26 -6.02
C SER A 735 -7.25 21.17 -5.84
N ARG A 736 -7.23 22.07 -4.85
CA ARG A 736 -8.28 23.07 -4.62
C ARG A 736 -7.92 24.37 -5.37
N PRO A 737 -8.75 24.85 -6.30
CA PRO A 737 -8.53 26.14 -6.92
C PRO A 737 -8.83 27.26 -5.92
N PRO A 738 -8.01 28.32 -5.87
CA PRO A 738 -8.24 29.45 -4.98
C PRO A 738 -9.42 30.31 -5.45
N ALA A 739 -10.09 30.99 -4.52
CA ALA A 739 -11.01 32.08 -4.84
C ALA A 739 -10.25 33.36 -5.23
N LEU A 740 -10.90 34.33 -5.86
CA LEU A 740 -10.24 35.56 -6.34
C LEU A 740 -9.69 36.42 -5.19
N ASP A 741 -10.42 36.53 -4.08
CA ASP A 741 -10.01 37.25 -2.87
C ASP A 741 -8.87 36.57 -2.11
N GLU A 742 -8.70 35.24 -2.24
CA GLU A 742 -7.50 34.55 -1.72
C GLU A 742 -6.21 35.04 -2.43
N LEU A 743 -6.32 35.56 -3.66
CA LEU A 743 -5.19 36.09 -4.44
C LEU A 743 -5.08 37.61 -4.37
N LEU A 744 -6.21 38.32 -4.40
CA LEU A 744 -6.28 39.79 -4.38
C LEU A 744 -6.21 40.39 -2.97
N GLY A 745 -6.47 39.58 -1.94
CA GLY A 745 -6.67 40.04 -0.57
C GLY A 745 -8.11 40.49 -0.30
N SER A 746 -8.31 41.19 0.82
CA SER A 746 -9.66 41.60 1.26
C SER A 746 -10.34 42.54 0.26
N VAL A 747 -11.63 42.29 0.03
CA VAL A 747 -12.52 43.09 -0.84
C VAL A 747 -13.54 43.80 0.03
N ALA A 748 -13.82 45.08 -0.26
CA ALA A 748 -14.78 45.91 0.46
C ALA A 748 -15.57 46.82 -0.51
N SER A 749 -16.72 47.31 -0.06
CA SER A 749 -17.50 48.29 -0.81
C SER A 749 -16.90 49.69 -0.61
N ASP A 750 -16.58 50.36 -1.71
CA ASP A 750 -16.07 51.73 -1.79
C ASP A 750 -17.14 52.64 -2.44
N PRO A 751 -17.46 53.81 -1.87
CA PRO A 751 -18.51 54.68 -2.41
C PRO A 751 -18.30 55.15 -3.85
N ALA A 752 -17.05 55.27 -4.30
CA ALA A 752 -16.72 55.77 -5.64
C ALA A 752 -16.42 54.65 -6.65
N ARG A 753 -15.92 53.49 -6.18
CA ARG A 753 -15.46 52.39 -7.05
C ARG A 753 -16.35 51.14 -6.98
N GLY A 754 -17.33 51.10 -6.08
CA GLY A 754 -18.17 49.94 -5.82
C GLY A 754 -17.43 48.84 -5.07
N LEU A 755 -17.77 47.57 -5.32
CA LEU A 755 -17.08 46.44 -4.68
C LEU A 755 -15.66 46.29 -5.25
N THR A 756 -14.64 46.58 -4.46
CA THR A 756 -13.24 46.61 -4.92
C THR A 756 -12.25 46.11 -3.86
N VAL A 757 -11.02 45.82 -4.30
CA VAL A 757 -9.92 45.45 -3.40
C VAL A 757 -9.57 46.57 -2.41
N VAL A 758 -9.29 46.19 -1.17
CA VAL A 758 -8.90 47.15 -0.11
C VAL A 758 -7.52 47.75 -0.40
N ASN A 759 -6.61 46.96 -0.98
CA ASN A 759 -5.26 47.43 -1.33
C ASN A 759 -5.32 48.50 -2.44
N PRO A 760 -4.94 49.77 -2.16
CA PRO A 760 -4.99 50.83 -3.16
C PRO A 760 -4.02 50.62 -4.33
N ASP A 761 -2.89 49.95 -4.13
CA ASP A 761 -1.87 49.74 -5.17
C ASP A 761 -2.36 48.82 -6.31
N LEU A 762 -3.39 48.02 -6.03
CA LEU A 762 -4.02 47.12 -7.02
C LEU A 762 -5.19 47.78 -7.76
N ARG A 763 -5.63 48.97 -7.33
CA ARG A 763 -6.76 49.67 -7.95
C ARG A 763 -6.30 50.35 -9.24
N GLY A 764 -6.89 49.99 -10.37
CA GLY A 764 -6.56 50.62 -11.67
C GLY A 764 -5.20 50.22 -12.24
N ALA A 765 -4.51 49.25 -11.64
CA ALA A 765 -3.13 48.88 -12.02
C ALA A 765 -3.03 48.01 -13.28
N LEU A 766 -4.17 47.60 -13.88
CA LEU A 766 -4.23 46.64 -14.99
C LEU A 766 -3.49 45.32 -14.70
N GLN A 767 -3.42 44.93 -13.44
CA GLN A 767 -2.83 43.67 -13.00
C GLN A 767 -3.91 42.79 -12.39
N VAL A 768 -4.07 41.58 -12.92
CA VAL A 768 -5.09 40.63 -12.46
C VAL A 768 -4.45 39.29 -12.13
N PRO A 769 -4.63 38.75 -10.91
CA PRO A 769 -4.15 37.44 -10.56
C PRO A 769 -5.14 36.40 -11.10
N VAL A 770 -4.63 35.41 -11.83
CA VAL A 770 -5.48 34.45 -12.54
C VAL A 770 -5.23 33.00 -12.13
N ALA A 771 -4.08 32.70 -11.55
CA ALA A 771 -3.70 31.36 -11.15
C ALA A 771 -2.66 31.37 -10.02
N VAL A 772 -2.45 30.22 -9.41
CA VAL A 772 -1.33 29.94 -8.51
C VAL A 772 -0.35 29.01 -9.21
N ILE A 773 0.93 29.34 -9.15
CA ILE A 773 2.06 28.60 -9.69
C ILE A 773 2.65 27.74 -8.58
N ASP A 774 2.87 26.47 -8.85
CA ASP A 774 3.54 25.54 -7.94
C ASP A 774 5.04 25.53 -8.21
N ASN A 775 5.84 25.96 -7.23
CA ASN A 775 7.30 25.99 -7.30
C ASN A 775 7.87 25.01 -6.26
N PRO A 776 7.84 23.69 -6.53
CA PRO A 776 8.26 22.69 -5.56
C PRO A 776 9.73 22.82 -5.18
N PHE A 777 10.62 23.13 -6.14
CA PHE A 777 12.05 23.31 -5.89
C PHE A 777 12.34 24.48 -4.93
N GLU A 778 11.69 25.62 -5.12
CA GLU A 778 11.80 26.76 -4.19
C GLU A 778 10.88 26.65 -2.97
N GLN A 779 10.11 25.56 -2.86
CA GLN A 779 9.22 25.23 -1.74
C GLN A 779 8.20 26.34 -1.43
N ARG A 780 7.68 26.99 -2.48
CA ARG A 780 6.68 28.06 -2.37
C ARG A 780 5.65 27.98 -3.48
N ARG A 781 4.60 28.78 -3.34
CA ARG A 781 3.62 29.02 -4.39
C ARG A 781 3.64 30.49 -4.72
N ASP A 782 3.75 30.79 -6.02
CA ASP A 782 3.73 32.16 -6.51
C ASP A 782 2.38 32.42 -7.17
N VAL A 783 1.92 33.67 -7.20
CA VAL A 783 0.69 34.05 -7.89
C VAL A 783 1.04 34.41 -9.34
N LEU A 784 0.29 33.87 -10.30
CA LEU A 784 0.40 34.27 -11.69
C LEU A 784 -0.44 35.55 -11.90
N TRP A 785 0.26 36.67 -12.03
CA TRP A 785 -0.30 37.96 -12.40
C TRP A 785 -0.25 38.14 -13.92
N LEU A 786 -1.37 38.53 -14.52
CA LEU A 786 -1.38 39.06 -15.87
C LEU A 786 -1.20 40.57 -15.80
N THR A 787 -0.10 41.07 -16.36
CA THR A 787 0.24 42.49 -16.45
C THR A 787 -0.27 43.05 -17.78
N LEU A 788 -1.39 43.78 -17.73
CA LEU A 788 -2.13 44.21 -18.92
C LEU A 788 -1.81 45.64 -19.37
N ASP A 789 -0.91 46.33 -18.69
CA ASP A 789 -0.51 47.74 -18.87
C ASP A 789 0.54 47.98 -19.97
N GLY A 790 0.96 46.93 -20.71
CA GLY A 790 2.02 47.06 -21.71
C GLY A 790 1.99 45.97 -22.79
N ALA A 791 3.17 45.53 -23.22
CA ALA A 791 3.34 44.55 -24.31
C ALA A 791 2.63 43.20 -24.06
N ALA A 792 2.39 42.85 -22.80
CA ALA A 792 1.66 41.66 -22.39
C ALA A 792 0.13 41.87 -22.28
N GLY A 793 -0.39 43.00 -22.74
CA GLY A 793 -1.80 43.38 -22.64
C GLY A 793 -2.77 42.57 -23.50
N HIS A 794 -2.29 41.76 -24.44
CA HIS A 794 -3.10 40.77 -25.14
C HIS A 794 -2.92 39.40 -24.50
N VAL A 795 -4.03 38.71 -24.25
CA VAL A 795 -4.06 37.43 -23.52
C VAL A 795 -4.57 36.31 -24.42
N ALA A 796 -3.83 35.22 -24.52
CA ALA A 796 -4.31 33.99 -25.12
C ALA A 796 -4.35 32.83 -24.12
N VAL A 797 -5.44 32.07 -24.18
CA VAL A 797 -5.65 30.85 -23.40
C VAL A 797 -5.80 29.67 -24.35
N ALA A 798 -4.96 28.66 -24.20
CA ALA A 798 -5.07 27.41 -24.95
C ALA A 798 -5.39 26.24 -24.00
N GLY A 799 -6.24 25.30 -24.42
CA GLY A 799 -6.59 24.14 -23.59
C GLY A 799 -7.63 23.24 -24.26
N GLY A 800 -7.56 21.93 -24.05
CA GLY A 800 -8.52 20.97 -24.58
C GLY A 800 -9.96 21.21 -24.08
N PRO A 801 -10.94 20.42 -24.56
CA PRO A 801 -12.31 20.46 -24.05
C PRO A 801 -12.33 20.34 -22.51
N GLN A 802 -13.19 21.12 -21.84
CA GLN A 802 -13.37 21.11 -20.38
C GLN A 802 -12.11 21.37 -19.52
N SER A 803 -11.01 21.86 -20.11
CA SER A 803 -9.77 22.18 -19.39
C SER A 803 -9.85 23.42 -18.47
N GLY A 804 -10.95 24.18 -18.51
CA GLY A 804 -11.14 25.38 -17.67
C GLY A 804 -10.97 26.73 -18.38
N LYS A 805 -10.81 26.76 -19.71
CA LYS A 805 -10.61 28.00 -20.50
C LYS A 805 -11.61 29.10 -20.18
N SER A 806 -12.91 28.81 -20.31
CA SER A 806 -13.97 29.79 -20.07
C SER A 806 -14.04 30.22 -18.60
N THR A 807 -13.68 29.35 -17.67
CA THR A 807 -13.54 29.71 -16.25
C THR A 807 -12.42 30.72 -16.05
N LEU A 808 -11.24 30.50 -16.67
CA LEU A 808 -10.13 31.44 -16.61
C LEU A 808 -10.48 32.81 -17.21
N LEU A 809 -11.20 32.84 -18.35
CA LEU A 809 -11.71 34.09 -18.93
C LEU A 809 -12.64 34.83 -17.96
N ARG A 810 -13.55 34.11 -17.31
CA ARG A 810 -14.43 34.70 -16.28
C ARG A 810 -13.64 35.22 -15.08
N THR A 811 -12.64 34.48 -14.62
CA THR A 811 -11.75 34.90 -13.53
C THR A 811 -11.03 36.19 -13.89
N LEU A 812 -10.53 36.33 -15.12
CA LEU A 812 -9.92 37.56 -15.61
C LEU A 812 -10.90 38.75 -15.59
N VAL A 813 -12.11 38.56 -16.14
CA VAL A 813 -13.13 39.63 -16.18
C VAL A 813 -13.60 40.03 -14.78
N CYS A 814 -13.85 39.05 -13.90
CA CYS A 814 -14.20 39.32 -12.51
C CYS A 814 -13.05 40.00 -11.74
N GLY A 815 -11.80 39.60 -12.00
CA GLY A 815 -10.62 40.24 -11.42
C GLY A 815 -10.47 41.70 -11.87
N LEU A 816 -10.72 41.99 -13.16
CA LEU A 816 -10.82 43.36 -13.67
C LEU A 816 -11.94 44.13 -12.96
N ALA A 817 -13.10 43.52 -12.78
CA ALA A 817 -14.25 44.16 -12.14
C ALA A 817 -13.99 44.52 -10.65
N LEU A 818 -13.16 43.74 -9.95
CA LEU A 818 -12.77 43.99 -8.56
C LEU A 818 -11.62 45.01 -8.42
N THR A 819 -10.83 45.22 -9.46
CA THR A 819 -9.66 46.12 -9.44
C THR A 819 -9.92 47.47 -10.12
N HIS A 820 -10.89 47.52 -11.04
CA HIS A 820 -11.20 48.69 -11.88
C HIS A 820 -12.67 49.08 -11.73
N SER A 821 -12.99 50.34 -12.02
CA SER A 821 -14.37 50.78 -12.24
C SER A 821 -14.82 50.49 -13.68
N PRO A 822 -16.13 50.47 -13.97
CA PRO A 822 -16.65 50.32 -15.34
C PRO A 822 -16.17 51.38 -16.33
N ALA A 823 -15.75 52.55 -15.86
CA ALA A 823 -15.16 53.60 -16.69
C ALA A 823 -13.72 53.27 -17.10
N GLU A 824 -12.97 52.61 -16.21
CA GLU A 824 -11.56 52.25 -16.39
C GLU A 824 -11.36 50.94 -17.16
N ALA A 825 -12.26 49.97 -17.01
CA ALA A 825 -12.19 48.68 -17.72
C ALA A 825 -13.56 48.29 -18.29
N ARG A 826 -13.66 48.26 -19.62
CA ARG A 826 -14.85 47.91 -20.40
C ARG A 826 -14.63 46.59 -21.09
N VAL A 827 -15.59 45.68 -21.01
CA VAL A 827 -15.44 44.31 -21.50
C VAL A 827 -16.54 43.98 -22.51
N TYR A 828 -16.14 43.40 -23.63
CA TYR A 828 -17.01 43.00 -24.74
C TYR A 828 -16.75 41.53 -25.07
N CYS A 829 -17.77 40.68 -24.92
CA CYS A 829 -17.59 39.22 -25.00
C CYS A 829 -18.25 38.61 -26.23
N LEU A 830 -17.51 37.74 -26.92
CA LEU A 830 -18.00 36.79 -27.92
C LEU A 830 -17.95 35.38 -27.31
N ASP A 831 -19.10 34.77 -27.04
CA ASP A 831 -19.23 33.47 -26.38
C ASP A 831 -19.59 32.36 -27.38
N PHE A 832 -18.56 31.63 -27.81
CA PHE A 832 -18.68 30.44 -28.66
C PHE A 832 -18.30 29.15 -27.90
N GLY A 833 -17.88 29.25 -26.64
CA GLY A 833 -17.28 28.19 -25.82
C GLY A 833 -18.26 27.42 -24.93
N GLY A 834 -19.56 27.65 -25.06
CA GLY A 834 -20.61 26.92 -24.32
C GLY A 834 -21.56 27.80 -23.50
N GLY A 835 -21.56 29.13 -23.70
CA GLY A 835 -22.53 30.03 -23.08
C GLY A 835 -22.17 30.46 -21.65
N SER A 836 -20.96 30.13 -21.18
CA SER A 836 -20.57 30.39 -19.79
C SER A 836 -20.27 31.87 -19.51
N LEU A 837 -19.90 32.67 -20.51
CA LEU A 837 -19.69 34.12 -20.34
C LEU A 837 -21.01 34.87 -20.19
N ALA A 838 -22.15 34.26 -20.58
CA ALA A 838 -23.47 34.85 -20.37
C ALA A 838 -23.77 35.17 -18.90
N THR A 839 -23.15 34.46 -17.95
CA THR A 839 -23.31 34.76 -16.50
C THR A 839 -22.73 36.12 -16.11
N LEU A 840 -21.84 36.69 -16.93
CA LEU A 840 -21.20 37.99 -16.70
C LEU A 840 -21.96 39.15 -17.34
N ARG A 841 -23.06 38.88 -18.05
CA ARG A 841 -23.80 39.90 -18.83
C ARG A 841 -24.25 41.09 -17.99
N ASP A 842 -24.60 40.86 -16.73
CA ASP A 842 -25.12 41.89 -15.83
C ASP A 842 -24.02 42.68 -15.11
N LEU A 843 -22.73 42.31 -15.27
CA LEU A 843 -21.64 43.10 -14.70
C LEU A 843 -21.64 44.51 -15.31
N PRO A 844 -21.52 45.57 -14.49
CA PRO A 844 -21.52 46.93 -15.00
C PRO A 844 -20.31 47.21 -15.90
N HIS A 845 -19.23 46.45 -15.81
CA HIS A 845 -18.06 46.52 -16.70
C HIS A 845 -18.30 45.91 -18.09
N VAL A 846 -19.33 45.08 -18.26
CA VAL A 846 -19.57 44.33 -19.50
C VAL A 846 -20.57 45.08 -20.37
N GLY A 847 -20.13 45.52 -21.56
CA GLY A 847 -20.96 46.23 -22.54
C GLY A 847 -21.86 45.32 -23.38
N GLY A 848 -21.54 44.02 -23.45
CA GLY A 848 -22.34 43.03 -24.17
C GLY A 848 -21.72 41.64 -24.19
N VAL A 849 -22.58 40.62 -24.28
CA VAL A 849 -22.18 39.23 -24.49
C VAL A 849 -22.96 38.67 -25.67
N ALA A 850 -22.29 38.52 -26.81
CA ALA A 850 -22.85 37.98 -28.04
C ALA A 850 -22.60 36.48 -28.13
N GLY A 851 -23.67 35.70 -28.31
CA GLY A 851 -23.58 34.26 -28.49
C GLY A 851 -23.38 33.87 -29.96
N ARG A 852 -22.99 32.61 -30.21
CA ARG A 852 -22.74 32.08 -31.57
C ARG A 852 -23.88 32.33 -32.58
N LEU A 853 -25.14 32.24 -32.14
CA LEU A 853 -26.32 32.37 -33.02
C LEU A 853 -26.72 33.83 -33.29
N ASP A 854 -26.17 34.79 -32.56
CA ASP A 854 -26.50 36.21 -32.68
C ASP A 854 -25.49 36.91 -33.60
N ALA A 855 -25.60 36.62 -34.90
CA ALA A 855 -24.64 37.09 -35.91
C ALA A 855 -24.54 38.62 -35.98
N GLU A 856 -25.65 39.33 -35.76
CA GLU A 856 -25.68 40.79 -35.71
C GLU A 856 -24.89 41.30 -34.50
N ALA A 857 -25.16 40.78 -33.30
CA ALA A 857 -24.43 41.21 -32.11
C ALA A 857 -22.94 40.87 -32.17
N VAL A 858 -22.56 39.73 -32.76
CA VAL A 858 -21.14 39.34 -32.95
C VAL A 858 -20.43 40.36 -33.84
N ARG A 859 -20.97 40.62 -35.04
CA ARG A 859 -20.40 41.59 -36.00
C ARG A 859 -20.33 42.98 -35.39
N ARG A 860 -21.39 43.38 -34.67
CA ARG A 860 -21.46 44.68 -34.00
C ARG A 860 -20.48 44.85 -32.86
N THR A 861 -20.26 43.81 -32.06
CA THR A 861 -19.31 43.88 -30.96
C THR A 861 -17.89 44.13 -31.48
N VAL A 862 -17.49 43.44 -32.55
CA VAL A 862 -16.18 43.69 -33.20
C VAL A 862 -16.15 45.07 -33.87
N GLY A 863 -17.23 45.46 -34.55
CA GLY A 863 -17.37 46.77 -35.20
C GLY A 863 -17.27 47.94 -34.22
N ASP A 864 -17.97 47.88 -33.08
CA ASP A 864 -17.94 48.92 -32.05
C ASP A 864 -16.53 49.07 -31.42
N VAL A 865 -15.81 47.96 -31.20
CA VAL A 865 -14.42 48.01 -30.71
C VAL A 865 -13.46 48.55 -31.79
N ALA A 866 -13.67 48.19 -33.06
CA ALA A 866 -12.90 48.74 -34.18
C ALA A 866 -13.14 50.25 -34.35
N ALA A 867 -14.39 50.70 -34.23
CA ALA A 867 -14.76 52.11 -34.27
C ALA A 867 -14.16 52.88 -33.09
N LEU A 868 -14.21 52.32 -31.88
CA LEU A 868 -13.56 52.90 -30.70
C LEU A 868 -12.05 53.10 -30.92
N LEU A 869 -11.37 52.10 -31.51
CA LEU A 869 -9.95 52.21 -31.85
C LEU A 869 -9.72 53.32 -32.88
N ALA A 870 -10.52 53.37 -33.95
CA ALA A 870 -10.40 54.39 -34.98
C ALA A 870 -10.65 55.81 -34.45
N ASP A 871 -11.63 56.00 -33.56
CA ASP A 871 -11.91 57.29 -32.93
C ASP A 871 -10.75 57.74 -32.03
N ARG A 872 -10.12 56.80 -31.30
CA ARG A 872 -8.92 57.07 -30.49
C ARG A 872 -7.70 57.40 -31.34
N GLU A 873 -7.52 56.73 -32.47
CA GLU A 873 -6.49 57.08 -33.47
C GLU A 873 -6.71 58.50 -34.05
N ALA A 874 -7.96 58.94 -34.18
CA ALA A 874 -8.32 60.27 -34.64
C ALA A 874 -8.20 61.36 -33.56
N GLY A 875 -7.75 61.02 -32.34
CA GLY A 875 -7.49 61.97 -31.26
C GLY A 875 -8.59 62.07 -30.20
N ALA A 876 -9.60 61.19 -30.21
CA ALA A 876 -10.54 61.10 -29.09
C ALA A 876 -9.82 60.66 -27.80
N PRO A 877 -10.21 61.19 -26.62
CA PRO A 877 -9.57 60.84 -25.36
C PRO A 877 -9.69 59.33 -25.08
N ALA A 878 -8.56 58.71 -24.73
CA ALA A 878 -8.49 57.30 -24.37
C ALA A 878 -8.92 57.08 -22.91
N ASP A 879 -10.19 57.36 -22.60
CA ASP A 879 -10.74 57.16 -21.27
C ASP A 879 -10.93 55.66 -21.02
N GLY A 880 -10.02 55.06 -20.24
CA GLY A 880 -10.05 53.66 -19.83
C GLY A 880 -9.71 52.63 -20.93
N HIS A 881 -9.75 51.36 -20.54
CA HIS A 881 -9.33 50.22 -21.34
C HIS A 881 -10.55 49.43 -21.85
N ALA A 882 -10.47 48.95 -23.09
CA ALA A 882 -11.49 48.10 -23.71
C ALA A 882 -10.92 46.70 -23.97
N PHE A 883 -11.62 45.65 -23.51
CA PHE A 883 -11.22 44.26 -23.65
C PHE A 883 -12.21 43.52 -24.55
N LEU A 884 -11.76 43.09 -25.73
CA LEU A 884 -12.51 42.17 -26.60
C LEU A 884 -12.16 40.73 -26.21
N VAL A 885 -13.10 40.04 -25.58
CA VAL A 885 -12.97 38.66 -25.09
C VAL A 885 -13.62 37.70 -26.07
N VAL A 886 -12.87 36.74 -26.60
CA VAL A 886 -13.35 35.72 -27.54
C VAL A 886 -13.17 34.33 -26.95
N ASP A 887 -14.26 33.68 -26.54
CA ASP A 887 -14.23 32.29 -26.06
C ASP A 887 -14.57 31.34 -27.22
N GLY A 888 -13.54 30.75 -27.85
CA GLY A 888 -13.71 29.82 -28.97
C GLY A 888 -13.24 30.38 -30.31
N TRP A 889 -11.93 30.65 -30.44
CA TRP A 889 -11.32 31.20 -31.66
C TRP A 889 -11.61 30.38 -32.93
N ALA A 890 -11.62 29.05 -32.82
CA ALA A 890 -11.90 28.17 -33.95
C ALA A 890 -13.29 28.40 -34.56
N THR A 891 -14.28 28.76 -33.73
CA THR A 891 -15.64 29.08 -34.19
C THR A 891 -15.70 30.45 -34.86
N LEU A 892 -14.97 31.45 -34.33
CA LEU A 892 -14.83 32.75 -35.01
C LEU A 892 -14.31 32.55 -36.44
N ARG A 893 -13.25 31.75 -36.60
CA ARG A 893 -12.65 31.48 -37.92
C ARG A 893 -13.57 30.69 -38.86
N ALA A 894 -14.39 29.79 -38.33
CA ALA A 894 -15.25 28.94 -39.15
C ALA A 894 -16.56 29.63 -39.58
N ASP A 895 -17.21 30.33 -38.64
CA ASP A 895 -18.54 30.90 -38.87
C ASP A 895 -18.48 32.41 -39.24
N TYR A 896 -17.39 33.10 -38.90
CA TYR A 896 -17.19 34.54 -39.07
C TYR A 896 -15.78 34.84 -39.63
N GLU A 897 -15.38 34.15 -40.69
CA GLU A 897 -14.05 34.25 -41.31
C GLU A 897 -13.65 35.71 -41.61
N ASP A 898 -14.61 36.55 -41.98
CA ASP A 898 -14.40 37.95 -42.31
C ASP A 898 -14.01 38.84 -41.11
N LEU A 899 -14.27 38.39 -39.87
CA LEU A 899 -13.92 39.11 -38.65
C LEU A 899 -12.49 38.82 -38.16
N GLU A 900 -11.89 37.68 -38.51
CA GLU A 900 -10.52 37.34 -38.07
C GLU A 900 -9.48 38.42 -38.48
N PRO A 901 -9.46 38.92 -39.74
CA PRO A 901 -8.57 40.00 -40.13
C PRO A 901 -8.82 41.30 -39.35
N VAL A 902 -10.07 41.61 -39.04
CA VAL A 902 -10.45 42.83 -38.28
C VAL A 902 -9.94 42.74 -36.85
N VAL A 903 -10.16 41.61 -36.17
CA VAL A 903 -9.66 41.39 -34.80
C VAL A 903 -8.13 41.39 -34.76
N THR A 904 -7.46 40.84 -35.79
CA THR A 904 -6.01 40.89 -35.93
C THR A 904 -5.52 42.35 -36.09
N ALA A 905 -6.23 43.17 -36.86
CA ALA A 905 -5.90 44.59 -37.02
C ALA A 905 -6.12 45.40 -35.72
N ILE A 906 -7.13 45.03 -34.92
CA ILE A 906 -7.34 45.56 -33.57
C ILE A 906 -6.15 45.18 -32.68
N ALA A 907 -5.76 43.90 -32.64
CA ALA A 907 -4.62 43.46 -31.83
C ALA A 907 -3.29 44.11 -32.25
N THR A 908 -3.11 44.39 -33.55
CA THR A 908 -1.85 44.96 -34.05
C THR A 908 -1.62 46.39 -33.56
N ARG A 909 -2.68 47.18 -33.40
CA ARG A 909 -2.60 48.63 -33.08
C ARG A 909 -3.17 48.98 -31.70
N GLY A 910 -3.98 48.09 -31.14
CA GLY A 910 -4.88 48.39 -30.02
C GLY A 910 -4.19 48.73 -28.71
N LEU A 911 -3.05 48.10 -28.38
CA LEU A 911 -2.37 48.30 -27.10
C LEU A 911 -2.00 49.77 -26.84
N SER A 912 -1.54 50.48 -27.87
CA SER A 912 -1.19 51.91 -27.78
C SER A 912 -2.39 52.81 -27.46
N TYR A 913 -3.60 52.33 -27.70
CA TYR A 913 -4.85 53.05 -27.49
C TYR A 913 -5.72 52.41 -26.41
N GLY A 914 -5.16 51.55 -25.55
CA GLY A 914 -5.89 50.89 -24.46
C GLY A 914 -6.98 49.92 -24.94
N VAL A 915 -6.80 49.30 -26.10
CA VAL A 915 -7.68 48.24 -26.63
C VAL A 915 -6.95 46.91 -26.60
N HIS A 916 -7.55 45.93 -25.92
CA HIS A 916 -6.96 44.63 -25.61
C HIS A 916 -7.77 43.51 -26.23
N VAL A 917 -7.09 42.49 -26.78
CA VAL A 917 -7.72 41.26 -27.24
C VAL A 917 -7.38 40.13 -26.27
N VAL A 918 -8.41 39.45 -25.80
CA VAL A 918 -8.35 38.27 -24.94
C VAL A 918 -9.02 37.13 -25.69
N ALA A 919 -8.31 36.05 -26.00
CA ALA A 919 -8.89 34.97 -26.79
C ALA A 919 -8.60 33.58 -26.19
N ALA A 920 -9.56 32.67 -26.31
CA ALA A 920 -9.39 31.27 -25.94
C ALA A 920 -9.57 30.34 -27.15
N ALA A 921 -8.71 29.34 -27.26
CA ALA A 921 -8.77 28.31 -28.29
C ALA A 921 -8.49 26.91 -27.73
N SER A 922 -8.86 25.88 -28.49
CA SER A 922 -8.62 24.50 -28.06
C SER A 922 -7.16 24.10 -28.21
N ARG A 923 -6.49 24.65 -29.23
CA ARG A 923 -5.08 24.42 -29.55
C ARG A 923 -4.40 25.73 -29.90
N TRP A 924 -3.09 25.81 -29.70
CA TRP A 924 -2.31 26.96 -30.16
C TRP A 924 -2.33 27.12 -31.69
N LEU A 925 -2.43 26.02 -32.43
CA LEU A 925 -2.54 26.01 -33.90
C LEU A 925 -3.85 26.60 -34.44
N ASP A 926 -4.86 26.78 -33.60
CA ASP A 926 -6.08 27.48 -34.01
C ASP A 926 -5.81 28.97 -34.25
N PHE A 927 -4.83 29.55 -33.54
CA PHE A 927 -4.35 30.90 -33.79
C PHE A 927 -3.32 30.90 -34.94
N ARG A 928 -3.64 31.62 -36.02
CA ARG A 928 -2.68 31.85 -37.11
C ARG A 928 -1.50 32.69 -36.61
N ALA A 929 -0.33 32.50 -37.22
CA ALA A 929 0.91 33.17 -36.78
C ALA A 929 0.78 34.70 -36.57
N PRO A 930 0.12 35.48 -37.47
CA PRO A 930 0.03 36.94 -37.31
C PRO A 930 -0.64 37.40 -36.02
N ILE A 931 -1.67 36.69 -35.55
CA ILE A 931 -2.35 37.05 -34.28
C ILE A 931 -1.73 36.33 -33.09
N ARG A 932 -1.29 35.07 -33.26
CA ARG A 932 -0.70 34.26 -32.20
C ARG A 932 0.51 34.97 -31.57
N ASP A 933 1.33 35.59 -32.41
CA ASP A 933 2.58 36.21 -31.98
C ASP A 933 2.34 37.58 -31.29
N LEU A 934 1.14 38.17 -31.45
CA LEU A 934 0.73 39.40 -30.75
C LEU A 934 0.28 39.16 -29.30
N PHE A 935 -0.06 37.92 -28.93
CA PHE A 935 -0.40 37.59 -27.55
C PHE A 935 0.87 37.53 -26.68
N GLY A 936 1.13 38.61 -25.95
CA GLY A 936 2.23 38.69 -24.99
C GLY A 936 1.97 37.88 -23.71
N SER A 937 0.73 37.83 -23.23
CA SER A 937 0.32 36.97 -22.12
C SER A 937 -0.24 35.65 -22.65
N ARG A 938 0.38 34.52 -22.28
CA ARG A 938 -0.03 33.18 -22.73
C ARG A 938 -0.24 32.26 -21.54
N VAL A 939 -1.44 31.68 -21.45
CA VAL A 939 -1.77 30.69 -20.41
C VAL A 939 -2.13 29.38 -21.09
N GLU A 940 -1.29 28.36 -20.91
CA GLU A 940 -1.52 27.03 -21.46
C GLU A 940 -2.14 26.13 -20.39
N LEU A 941 -3.41 25.80 -20.54
CA LEU A 941 -4.11 24.78 -19.75
C LEU A 941 -3.86 23.39 -20.34
N ARG A 942 -4.39 22.35 -19.70
CA ARG A 942 -4.29 20.97 -20.23
C ARG A 942 -4.72 20.90 -21.69
N LEU A 943 -3.78 20.64 -22.59
CA LEU A 943 -4.03 20.40 -24.02
C LEU A 943 -4.52 18.98 -24.26
N GLY A 944 -5.27 18.77 -25.35
CA GLY A 944 -5.68 17.43 -25.78
C GLY A 944 -4.50 16.60 -26.30
N ASP A 945 -3.57 17.25 -27.02
CA ASP A 945 -2.30 16.66 -27.44
C ASP A 945 -1.14 17.51 -26.89
N PRO A 946 -0.28 16.95 -26.01
CA PRO A 946 0.88 17.66 -25.47
C PRO A 946 1.93 18.09 -26.51
N THR A 947 1.89 17.53 -27.73
CA THR A 947 2.78 17.96 -28.82
C THR A 947 2.41 19.34 -29.39
N ASP A 948 1.17 19.80 -29.17
CA ASP A 948 0.70 21.12 -29.54
C ASP A 948 1.18 22.23 -28.56
N SER A 949 1.91 21.87 -27.49
CA SER A 949 2.45 22.81 -26.50
C SER A 949 3.47 23.77 -27.10
N LEU A 950 3.35 25.06 -26.80
CA LEU A 950 4.34 26.07 -27.20
C LEU A 950 5.48 26.22 -26.19
N VAL A 951 5.33 25.65 -24.99
CA VAL A 951 6.29 25.80 -23.89
C VAL A 951 7.23 24.61 -23.84
N SER A 952 6.70 23.43 -23.55
CA SER A 952 7.48 22.21 -23.39
C SER A 952 6.59 21.00 -23.46
N ARG A 953 6.84 20.14 -24.44
CA ARG A 953 6.15 18.84 -24.58
C ARG A 953 6.24 18.01 -23.30
N ARG A 954 7.39 18.02 -22.63
CA ARG A 954 7.61 17.23 -21.40
C ARG A 954 6.77 17.77 -20.24
N ALA A 955 6.70 19.10 -20.07
CA ALA A 955 5.90 19.71 -19.02
C ALA A 955 4.39 19.57 -19.30
N ALA A 956 3.96 19.70 -20.55
CA ALA A 956 2.57 19.53 -20.94
C ALA A 956 2.06 18.08 -20.69
N LEU A 957 2.93 17.08 -20.86
CA LEU A 957 2.63 15.67 -20.55
C LEU A 957 2.33 15.43 -19.06
N THR A 958 2.96 16.17 -18.15
CA THR A 958 2.81 16.01 -16.70
C THR A 958 1.64 16.78 -16.10
N VAL A 959 0.91 17.58 -16.91
CA VAL A 959 -0.30 18.29 -16.48
C VAL A 959 -1.44 17.29 -16.22
N PRO A 960 -2.06 17.27 -15.02
CA PRO A 960 -3.14 16.35 -14.71
C PRO A 960 -4.39 16.52 -15.58
N GLU A 961 -5.00 15.41 -15.99
CA GLU A 961 -6.16 15.39 -16.89
C GLU A 961 -7.50 15.63 -16.18
N LYS A 962 -7.63 15.14 -14.93
CA LYS A 962 -8.91 15.10 -14.20
C LYS A 962 -9.22 16.38 -13.41
N VAL A 963 -8.34 17.38 -13.44
CA VAL A 963 -8.47 18.61 -12.65
C VAL A 963 -8.52 19.82 -13.59
N PRO A 964 -9.72 20.32 -13.93
CA PRO A 964 -9.87 21.53 -14.73
C PRO A 964 -9.15 22.73 -14.11
N GLY A 965 -8.61 23.61 -14.94
CA GLY A 965 -7.82 24.76 -14.51
C GLY A 965 -6.35 24.46 -14.30
N ARG A 966 -5.91 23.21 -14.41
CA ARG A 966 -4.48 22.86 -14.42
C ARG A 966 -3.85 23.20 -15.76
N GLY A 967 -2.61 23.70 -15.69
CA GLY A 967 -1.84 24.11 -16.85
C GLY A 967 -0.37 24.28 -16.54
N ILE A 968 0.34 24.95 -17.45
CA ILE A 968 1.73 25.37 -17.29
C ILE A 968 1.92 26.84 -17.61
N THR A 969 2.89 27.46 -16.94
CA THR A 969 3.38 28.81 -17.25
C THR A 969 4.33 28.78 -18.46
N ALA A 970 4.74 29.96 -18.95
CA ALA A 970 5.75 30.09 -20.00
C ALA A 970 7.11 29.45 -19.63
N ASP A 971 7.42 29.34 -18.34
CA ASP A 971 8.63 28.69 -17.83
C ASP A 971 8.46 27.17 -17.63
N GLY A 972 7.31 26.61 -18.00
CA GLY A 972 6.99 25.18 -17.86
C GLY A 972 6.61 24.77 -16.42
N ARG A 973 6.34 25.73 -15.53
CA ARG A 973 5.92 25.46 -14.15
C ARG A 973 4.43 25.16 -14.09
N HIS A 974 4.00 24.21 -13.25
CA HIS A 974 2.59 23.87 -13.12
C HIS A 974 1.79 25.02 -12.48
N LEU A 975 0.58 25.28 -12.98
CA LEU A 975 -0.35 26.24 -12.41
C LEU A 975 -1.73 25.63 -12.16
N LEU A 976 -2.52 26.30 -11.31
CA LEU A 976 -3.96 26.08 -11.12
C LEU A 976 -4.70 27.42 -11.14
N THR A 977 -5.64 27.58 -12.06
CA THR A 977 -6.44 28.80 -12.22
C THR A 977 -7.35 29.05 -11.03
N ALA A 978 -7.50 30.31 -10.65
CA ALA A 978 -8.49 30.73 -9.65
C ALA A 978 -9.91 30.64 -10.19
N LEU A 979 -10.88 30.53 -9.28
CA LEU A 979 -12.30 30.57 -9.60
C LEU A 979 -12.84 32.01 -9.53
N PRO A 980 -13.83 32.36 -10.38
CA PRO A 980 -14.46 33.68 -10.38
C PRO A 980 -15.49 33.83 -9.23
N VAL A 981 -15.05 33.60 -7.99
CA VAL A 981 -15.86 33.64 -6.76
C VAL A 981 -15.08 34.34 -5.64
N LEU A 982 -15.78 34.74 -4.58
CA LEU A 982 -15.18 35.24 -3.33
C LEU A 982 -15.37 34.19 -2.24
N SER A 983 -14.36 34.00 -1.39
CA SER A 983 -14.36 33.02 -0.30
C SER A 983 -15.49 33.23 0.73
N ALA A 984 -15.92 34.47 0.91
CA ALA A 984 -16.99 34.85 1.84
C ALA A 984 -18.42 34.71 1.26
N LEU A 985 -18.55 34.48 -0.05
CA LEU A 985 -19.83 34.28 -0.72
C LEU A 985 -20.03 32.80 -1.06
N ASP A 986 -21.28 32.43 -1.38
CA ASP A 986 -21.57 31.10 -1.93
C ASP A 986 -20.66 30.80 -3.13
N SER A 987 -20.32 29.52 -3.34
CA SER A 987 -19.45 29.02 -4.42
C SER A 987 -20.04 29.15 -5.84
N ASP A 988 -20.86 30.17 -6.09
CA ASP A 988 -21.54 30.48 -7.35
C ASP A 988 -20.98 31.80 -7.94
N PRO A 989 -20.40 31.78 -9.16
CA PRO A 989 -19.93 32.99 -9.85
C PRO A 989 -21.00 34.08 -10.01
N ALA A 990 -22.28 33.72 -10.10
CA ALA A 990 -23.36 34.71 -10.20
C ALA A 990 -23.55 35.49 -8.88
N ALA A 991 -23.15 34.95 -7.73
CA ALA A 991 -23.17 35.67 -6.46
C ALA A 991 -22.19 36.84 -6.46
N LEU A 992 -20.98 36.65 -7.01
CA LEU A 992 -20.01 37.73 -7.19
C LEU A 992 -20.56 38.83 -8.11
N VAL A 993 -21.16 38.46 -9.24
CA VAL A 993 -21.77 39.44 -10.16
C VAL A 993 -22.85 40.27 -9.46
N ARG A 994 -23.76 39.63 -8.72
CA ARG A 994 -24.79 40.33 -7.94
C ARG A 994 -24.19 41.27 -6.91
N ALA A 995 -23.11 40.87 -6.24
CA ALA A 995 -22.43 41.70 -5.25
C ALA A 995 -21.76 42.94 -5.88
N VAL A 996 -21.10 42.79 -7.04
CA VAL A 996 -20.52 43.92 -7.79
C VAL A 996 -21.61 44.88 -8.27
N VAL A 997 -22.71 44.35 -8.81
CA VAL A 997 -23.85 45.15 -9.27
C VAL A 997 -24.48 45.92 -8.12
N ALA A 998 -24.73 45.28 -6.98
CA ALA A 998 -25.30 45.92 -5.80
C ALA A 998 -24.38 47.01 -5.21
N GLY A 999 -23.06 46.85 -5.38
CA GLY A 999 -22.06 47.82 -4.92
C GLY A 999 -21.86 49.03 -5.85
N TRP A 1000 -22.36 49.00 -7.10
CA TRP A 1000 -22.07 50.05 -8.10
C TRP A 1000 -23.28 50.95 -8.36
N SER A 1001 -23.08 52.28 -8.29
CA SER A 1001 -24.14 53.29 -8.51
C SER A 1001 -23.86 54.25 -9.68
N GLY A 1002 -22.69 54.15 -10.32
CA GLY A 1002 -22.31 54.98 -11.47
C GLY A 1002 -22.82 54.46 -12.82
N PRO A 1003 -22.45 55.11 -13.94
CA PRO A 1003 -22.82 54.63 -15.27
C PRO A 1003 -22.13 53.28 -15.58
N PRO A 1004 -22.84 52.31 -16.18
CA PRO A 1004 -22.24 51.08 -16.65
C PRO A 1004 -21.44 51.31 -17.95
N ALA A 1005 -20.72 50.28 -18.39
CA ALA A 1005 -20.01 50.26 -19.66
C ALA A 1005 -20.99 50.51 -20.83
N PRO A 1006 -20.57 51.25 -21.87
CA PRO A 1006 -21.39 51.51 -23.04
C PRO A 1006 -21.84 50.21 -23.69
N ARG A 1007 -23.15 50.05 -23.87
CA ARG A 1007 -23.72 48.87 -24.52
C ARG A 1007 -23.37 48.84 -26.00
N VAL A 1008 -23.13 47.64 -26.53
CA VAL A 1008 -22.96 47.44 -27.98
C VAL A 1008 -24.23 47.91 -28.67
N ARG A 1009 -24.09 48.82 -29.62
CA ARG A 1009 -25.24 49.38 -30.34
C ARG A 1009 -25.55 48.45 -31.52
N LEU A 1010 -26.79 48.01 -31.61
CA LEU A 1010 -27.26 47.18 -32.74
C LEU A 1010 -27.88 48.06 -33.83
N LEU A 1011 -28.12 47.51 -35.02
CA LEU A 1011 -28.92 48.22 -36.01
C LEU A 1011 -30.35 48.32 -35.47
N PRO A 1012 -30.95 49.53 -35.48
CA PRO A 1012 -32.31 49.68 -35.01
C PRO A 1012 -33.25 48.88 -35.93
N PRO A 1013 -34.29 48.23 -35.37
CA PRO A 1013 -35.27 47.50 -36.17
C PRO A 1013 -36.07 48.44 -37.08
N VAL A 1014 -36.23 49.69 -36.66
CA VAL A 1014 -36.83 50.77 -37.45
C VAL A 1014 -35.93 51.99 -37.28
N LEU A 1015 -35.45 52.54 -38.39
CA LEU A 1015 -34.72 53.81 -38.41
C LEU A 1015 -35.69 54.92 -38.82
N PRO A 1016 -36.14 55.79 -37.90
CA PRO A 1016 -36.97 56.94 -38.26
C PRO A 1016 -36.24 57.84 -39.27
N TYR A 1017 -36.95 58.31 -40.29
CA TYR A 1017 -36.37 59.26 -41.26
C TYR A 1017 -35.85 60.56 -40.62
N THR A 1018 -36.45 60.98 -39.51
CA THR A 1018 -36.02 62.18 -38.75
C THR A 1018 -34.61 62.05 -38.17
N ASP A 1019 -34.12 60.82 -37.99
CA ASP A 1019 -32.83 60.53 -37.36
C ASP A 1019 -31.68 60.51 -38.40
N LEU A 1020 -32.02 60.62 -39.69
CA LEU A 1020 -31.02 60.87 -40.74
C LEU A 1020 -30.61 62.34 -40.73
N ASP A 1021 -29.31 62.61 -40.81
CA ASP A 1021 -28.80 63.97 -40.99
C ASP A 1021 -29.02 64.43 -42.44
N VAL A 1022 -30.21 64.94 -42.72
CA VAL A 1022 -30.62 65.45 -44.05
C VAL A 1022 -30.05 66.85 -44.32
N GLY A 1023 -29.41 67.50 -43.34
CA GLY A 1023 -28.94 68.89 -43.39
C GLY A 1023 -27.56 69.09 -44.02
N SER A 1024 -26.79 68.02 -44.25
CA SER A 1024 -25.43 68.13 -44.78
C SER A 1024 -25.40 68.61 -46.25
N GLU A 1025 -24.71 69.71 -46.55
CA GLU A 1025 -24.55 70.27 -47.90
C GLU A 1025 -23.73 69.34 -48.79
N GLY A 1026 -24.39 68.59 -49.69
CA GLY A 1026 -23.72 67.56 -50.52
C GLY A 1026 -24.31 67.36 -51.91
N GLY A 1027 -25.14 68.29 -52.40
CA GLY A 1027 -25.74 68.22 -53.74
C GLY A 1027 -26.51 66.90 -53.96
N LEU A 1028 -26.17 66.15 -55.02
CA LEU A 1028 -26.78 64.87 -55.41
C LEU A 1028 -26.44 63.67 -54.51
N ARG A 1029 -25.72 63.87 -53.40
CA ARG A 1029 -25.56 62.84 -52.36
C ARG A 1029 -26.76 62.85 -51.42
N LEU A 1030 -27.52 61.77 -51.42
CA LEU A 1030 -28.74 61.62 -50.64
C LEU A 1030 -28.60 60.52 -49.58
N PRO A 1031 -28.90 60.82 -48.29
CA PRO A 1031 -28.86 59.82 -47.23
C PRO A 1031 -30.03 58.85 -47.37
N ILE A 1032 -29.73 57.55 -47.27
CA ILE A 1032 -30.71 56.46 -47.43
C ILE A 1032 -30.90 55.63 -46.16
N GLY A 1033 -29.96 55.67 -45.22
CA GLY A 1033 -29.96 54.80 -44.05
C GLY A 1033 -28.68 54.90 -43.24
N ILE A 1034 -28.42 53.91 -42.39
CA ILE A 1034 -27.16 53.77 -41.65
C ILE A 1034 -26.52 52.39 -41.88
N ALA A 1035 -25.20 52.29 -41.78
CA ALA A 1035 -24.48 51.05 -41.98
C ALA A 1035 -24.37 50.18 -40.71
N GLU A 1036 -24.37 48.86 -40.88
CA GLU A 1036 -24.11 47.91 -39.80
C GLU A 1036 -22.71 48.10 -39.20
N ALA A 1037 -21.70 48.48 -39.99
CA ALA A 1037 -20.32 48.49 -39.51
C ALA A 1037 -20.08 49.54 -38.40
N ASP A 1038 -20.69 50.72 -38.51
CA ASP A 1038 -20.34 51.90 -37.70
C ASP A 1038 -21.54 52.76 -37.24
N LEU A 1039 -22.78 52.42 -37.62
CA LEU A 1039 -24.00 53.24 -37.47
C LEU A 1039 -23.90 54.63 -38.12
N ARG A 1040 -22.94 54.85 -39.02
CA ARG A 1040 -22.84 56.14 -39.71
C ARG A 1040 -23.86 56.21 -40.85
N PRO A 1041 -24.36 57.41 -41.19
CA PRO A 1041 -25.21 57.61 -42.34
C PRO A 1041 -24.58 57.07 -43.62
N VAL A 1042 -25.39 56.44 -44.46
CA VAL A 1042 -25.02 55.93 -45.77
C VAL A 1042 -25.72 56.76 -46.82
N ASP A 1043 -24.93 57.38 -47.69
CA ASP A 1043 -25.40 58.19 -48.81
C ASP A 1043 -25.27 57.44 -50.14
N VAL A 1044 -26.17 57.75 -51.07
CA VAL A 1044 -26.05 57.40 -52.49
C VAL A 1044 -25.75 58.67 -53.27
N ASP A 1045 -24.65 58.66 -54.05
CA ASP A 1045 -24.21 59.79 -54.86
C ASP A 1045 -24.78 59.70 -56.29
N PHE A 1046 -25.94 60.32 -56.51
CA PHE A 1046 -26.59 60.35 -57.83
C PHE A 1046 -25.84 61.19 -58.87
N GLY A 1047 -24.84 61.97 -58.48
CA GLY A 1047 -23.96 62.70 -59.41
C GLY A 1047 -22.86 61.83 -60.01
N SER A 1048 -22.41 60.82 -59.27
CA SER A 1048 -21.47 59.79 -59.75
C SER A 1048 -22.21 58.63 -60.42
N ASP A 1049 -23.25 58.11 -59.77
CA ASP A 1049 -23.99 56.92 -60.19
C ASP A 1049 -25.49 57.28 -60.32
N PRO A 1050 -25.98 57.63 -61.53
CA PRO A 1050 -27.29 58.27 -61.70
C PRO A 1050 -28.49 57.37 -61.44
N HIS A 1051 -28.30 56.06 -61.29
CA HIS A 1051 -29.38 55.09 -61.20
C HIS A 1051 -29.24 54.20 -59.96
N LEU A 1052 -30.37 53.70 -59.47
CA LEU A 1052 -30.40 52.80 -58.31
C LEU A 1052 -31.42 51.68 -58.52
N LEU A 1053 -31.00 50.44 -58.25
CA LEU A 1053 -31.83 49.25 -58.40
C LEU A 1053 -32.10 48.61 -57.04
N LEU A 1054 -33.36 48.32 -56.72
CA LEU A 1054 -33.72 47.68 -55.45
C LEU A 1054 -34.55 46.41 -55.70
N PHE A 1055 -34.08 45.30 -55.14
CA PHE A 1055 -34.81 44.03 -55.14
C PHE A 1055 -35.27 43.67 -53.71
N GLY A 1056 -36.49 43.19 -53.58
CA GLY A 1056 -36.95 42.62 -52.31
C GLY A 1056 -38.38 42.08 -52.34
N ASP A 1057 -38.70 41.13 -51.47
CA ASP A 1057 -39.98 40.46 -51.43
C ASP A 1057 -41.14 41.36 -50.94
N ALA A 1058 -42.34 40.78 -50.85
CA ALA A 1058 -43.49 41.47 -50.28
C ALA A 1058 -43.16 42.00 -48.87
N GLU A 1059 -43.64 43.21 -48.56
CA GLU A 1059 -43.55 43.83 -47.22
C GLU A 1059 -42.14 44.05 -46.65
N CYS A 1060 -41.08 43.97 -47.48
CA CYS A 1060 -39.72 44.18 -47.00
C CYS A 1060 -39.30 45.66 -46.88
N GLY A 1061 -40.09 46.61 -47.41
CA GLY A 1061 -39.83 48.05 -47.29
C GLY A 1061 -39.55 48.82 -48.59
N LYS A 1062 -39.72 48.22 -49.78
CA LYS A 1062 -39.48 48.86 -51.10
C LYS A 1062 -40.17 50.23 -51.28
N SER A 1063 -41.49 50.27 -51.10
CA SER A 1063 -42.27 51.51 -51.24
C SER A 1063 -41.93 52.53 -50.15
N SER A 1064 -41.57 52.06 -48.93
CA SER A 1064 -41.13 52.95 -47.85
C SER A 1064 -39.80 53.63 -48.19
N PHE A 1065 -38.87 52.89 -48.80
CA PHE A 1065 -37.61 53.45 -49.30
C PHE A 1065 -37.85 54.51 -50.38
N LEU A 1066 -38.69 54.26 -51.38
CA LEU A 1066 -39.02 55.26 -52.41
C LEU A 1066 -39.68 56.51 -51.80
N ARG A 1067 -40.55 56.34 -50.81
CA ARG A 1067 -41.15 57.46 -50.07
C ARG A 1067 -40.08 58.27 -49.32
N ALA A 1068 -39.18 57.60 -48.61
CA ALA A 1068 -38.07 58.25 -47.91
C ALA A 1068 -37.17 59.03 -48.87
N LEU A 1069 -36.85 58.45 -50.03
CA LEU A 1069 -36.04 59.09 -51.06
C LEU A 1069 -36.77 60.30 -51.68
N ALA A 1070 -38.06 60.18 -51.99
CA ALA A 1070 -38.88 61.28 -52.50
C ALA A 1070 -38.94 62.46 -51.52
N VAL A 1071 -39.11 62.17 -50.21
CA VAL A 1071 -39.07 63.19 -49.16
C VAL A 1071 -37.68 63.83 -49.06
N SER A 1072 -36.59 63.05 -49.18
CA SER A 1072 -35.22 63.61 -49.22
C SER A 1072 -35.00 64.55 -50.40
N ILE A 1073 -35.51 64.21 -51.60
CA ILE A 1073 -35.38 65.06 -52.79
C ILE A 1073 -36.14 66.38 -52.57
N THR A 1074 -37.40 66.30 -52.14
CA THR A 1074 -38.27 67.49 -51.97
C THR A 1074 -37.85 68.41 -50.82
N ARG A 1075 -37.16 67.88 -49.79
CA ARG A 1075 -36.60 68.69 -48.70
C ARG A 1075 -35.27 69.35 -49.06
N ARG A 1076 -34.49 68.74 -49.96
CA ARG A 1076 -33.11 69.17 -50.27
C ARG A 1076 -33.01 70.07 -51.48
N PHE A 1077 -33.85 69.85 -52.49
CA PHE A 1077 -33.85 70.61 -53.74
C PHE A 1077 -35.07 71.51 -53.81
N ARG A 1078 -34.94 72.61 -54.53
CA ARG A 1078 -36.10 73.39 -54.98
C ARG A 1078 -36.74 72.73 -56.20
N PRO A 1079 -38.02 72.99 -56.50
CA PRO A 1079 -38.65 72.41 -57.68
C PRO A 1079 -37.93 72.79 -58.99
N GLU A 1080 -37.29 73.95 -59.06
CA GLU A 1080 -36.49 74.39 -60.23
C GLU A 1080 -35.19 73.60 -60.41
N GLU A 1081 -34.71 72.94 -59.37
CA GLU A 1081 -33.46 72.18 -59.33
C GLU A 1081 -33.67 70.68 -59.51
N ALA A 1082 -34.80 70.13 -59.03
CA ALA A 1082 -35.15 68.72 -59.22
C ALA A 1082 -36.66 68.53 -59.45
N ARG A 1083 -37.03 67.68 -60.41
CA ARG A 1083 -38.40 67.23 -60.64
C ARG A 1083 -38.49 65.72 -60.50
N VAL A 1084 -39.67 65.25 -60.10
CA VAL A 1084 -39.94 63.84 -59.82
C VAL A 1084 -41.12 63.36 -60.69
N ILE A 1085 -40.94 62.19 -61.31
CA ILE A 1085 -42.01 61.40 -61.90
C ILE A 1085 -42.15 60.12 -61.08
N LEU A 1086 -43.37 59.83 -60.63
CA LEU A 1086 -43.68 58.61 -59.90
C LEU A 1086 -44.42 57.64 -60.81
N VAL A 1087 -43.95 56.39 -60.88
CA VAL A 1087 -44.65 55.27 -61.53
C VAL A 1087 -45.03 54.27 -60.46
N ASP A 1088 -46.32 54.16 -60.18
CA ASP A 1088 -46.83 53.41 -59.04
C ASP A 1088 -48.23 52.86 -59.34
N TYR A 1089 -48.29 51.61 -59.80
CA TYR A 1089 -49.55 50.96 -60.17
C TYR A 1089 -50.38 50.52 -58.95
N ARG A 1090 -49.76 50.38 -57.77
CA ARG A 1090 -50.44 50.02 -56.54
C ARG A 1090 -50.89 51.22 -55.72
N ARG A 1091 -50.48 52.43 -56.09
CA ARG A 1091 -50.76 53.69 -55.39
C ARG A 1091 -50.19 53.70 -53.96
N SER A 1092 -49.07 53.02 -53.74
CA SER A 1092 -48.35 52.94 -52.46
C SER A 1092 -47.65 54.27 -52.06
N LEU A 1093 -47.41 55.15 -53.03
CA LEU A 1093 -46.73 56.44 -52.91
C LEU A 1093 -47.70 57.63 -53.04
N LEU A 1094 -49.02 57.41 -52.97
CA LEU A 1094 -50.01 58.47 -53.00
C LEU A 1094 -49.78 59.45 -51.83
N GLY A 1095 -49.76 60.76 -52.13
CA GLY A 1095 -49.50 61.81 -51.12
C GLY A 1095 -48.04 61.87 -50.63
N ALA A 1096 -47.10 61.11 -51.24
CA ALA A 1096 -45.70 61.19 -50.85
C ALA A 1096 -45.03 62.53 -51.24
N ILE A 1097 -45.54 63.20 -52.29
CA ILE A 1097 -45.07 64.49 -52.78
C ILE A 1097 -46.29 65.37 -53.08
N ASP A 1098 -46.54 66.39 -52.27
CA ASP A 1098 -47.63 67.36 -52.45
C ASP A 1098 -47.17 68.69 -53.07
N SER A 1099 -45.87 68.83 -53.30
CA SER A 1099 -45.24 70.03 -53.86
C SER A 1099 -45.08 69.96 -55.39
N ASP A 1100 -44.81 71.12 -56.01
CA ASP A 1100 -44.56 71.26 -57.46
C ASP A 1100 -43.41 70.39 -58.02
N HIS A 1101 -42.61 69.74 -57.16
CA HIS A 1101 -41.62 68.75 -57.59
C HIS A 1101 -42.24 67.61 -58.42
N LEU A 1102 -43.49 67.20 -58.14
CA LEU A 1102 -44.17 66.13 -58.86
C LEU A 1102 -44.75 66.63 -60.18
N ILE A 1103 -44.17 66.23 -61.32
CA ILE A 1103 -44.61 66.65 -62.66
C ILE A 1103 -45.45 65.59 -63.39
N GLY A 1104 -45.47 64.36 -62.88
CA GLY A 1104 -46.23 63.25 -63.46
C GLY A 1104 -46.37 62.08 -62.51
N TYR A 1105 -47.58 61.49 -62.48
CA TYR A 1105 -47.92 60.34 -61.64
C TYR A 1105 -48.57 59.24 -62.49
N GLY A 1106 -47.77 58.24 -62.87
CA GLY A 1106 -48.19 57.11 -63.70
C GLY A 1106 -48.80 55.98 -62.88
N THR A 1107 -50.13 55.83 -62.95
CA THR A 1107 -50.87 54.76 -62.23
C THR A 1107 -51.27 53.58 -63.11
N THR A 1108 -51.15 53.74 -64.43
CA THR A 1108 -51.50 52.71 -65.43
C THR A 1108 -50.47 52.70 -66.56
N ALA A 1109 -50.38 51.60 -67.30
CA ALA A 1109 -49.45 51.47 -68.43
C ALA A 1109 -49.63 52.56 -69.49
N ALA A 1110 -50.86 52.94 -69.82
CA ALA A 1110 -51.14 54.00 -70.79
C ALA A 1110 -50.65 55.37 -70.32
N THR A 1111 -50.93 55.74 -69.06
CA THR A 1111 -50.46 57.02 -68.49
C THR A 1111 -48.94 57.04 -68.34
N THR A 1112 -48.33 55.91 -67.98
CA THR A 1112 -46.87 55.81 -67.84
C THR A 1112 -46.18 55.94 -69.19
N ALA A 1113 -46.69 55.30 -70.25
CA ALA A 1113 -46.15 55.45 -71.60
C ALA A 1113 -46.16 56.92 -72.06
N GLN A 1114 -47.26 57.64 -71.86
CA GLN A 1114 -47.36 59.06 -72.21
C GLN A 1114 -46.35 59.94 -71.45
N LEU A 1115 -46.16 59.67 -70.15
CA LEU A 1115 -45.17 60.37 -69.34
C LEU A 1115 -43.76 60.08 -69.82
N VAL A 1116 -43.44 58.81 -70.09
CA VAL A 1116 -42.11 58.38 -70.54
C VAL A 1116 -41.79 58.91 -71.94
N ASP A 1117 -42.75 58.92 -72.87
CA ASP A 1117 -42.56 59.52 -74.20
C ASP A 1117 -42.27 61.03 -74.10
N SER A 1118 -42.92 61.71 -73.15
CA SER A 1118 -42.64 63.13 -72.86
C SER A 1118 -41.22 63.32 -72.30
N VAL A 1119 -40.76 62.39 -71.44
CA VAL A 1119 -39.39 62.38 -70.92
C VAL A 1119 -38.38 62.10 -72.02
N ASP A 1120 -38.61 61.12 -72.89
CA ASP A 1120 -37.74 60.80 -74.03
C ASP A 1120 -37.54 62.04 -74.93
N GLY A 1121 -38.63 62.69 -75.33
CA GLY A 1121 -38.56 63.91 -76.12
C GLY A 1121 -37.84 65.07 -75.41
N TYR A 1122 -37.96 65.15 -74.08
CA TYR A 1122 -37.27 66.16 -73.27
C TYR A 1122 -35.77 65.86 -73.11
N MET A 1123 -35.39 64.60 -72.89
CA MET A 1123 -33.99 64.16 -72.72
C MET A 1123 -33.21 64.22 -74.03
N ARG A 1124 -33.84 63.93 -75.18
CA ARG A 1124 -33.22 64.12 -76.50
C ARG A 1124 -32.72 65.56 -76.73
N ARG A 1125 -33.40 66.57 -76.18
CA ARG A 1125 -32.97 67.98 -76.27
C ARG A 1125 -31.79 68.33 -75.37
N ARG A 1126 -31.52 67.53 -74.34
CA ARG A 1126 -30.39 67.71 -73.42
C ARG A 1126 -29.14 66.96 -73.87
N LEU A 1127 -29.24 66.08 -74.87
CA LEU A 1127 -28.09 65.35 -75.39
C LEU A 1127 -27.02 66.32 -75.93
N PRO A 1128 -25.74 66.10 -75.62
CA PRO A 1128 -24.67 66.98 -76.09
C PRO A 1128 -24.58 66.90 -77.62
N GLY A 1129 -24.72 68.05 -78.27
CA GLY A 1129 -24.48 68.19 -79.71
C GLY A 1129 -22.99 68.16 -80.07
N PRO A 1130 -22.65 68.12 -81.37
CA PRO A 1130 -21.25 68.09 -81.82
C PRO A 1130 -20.43 69.33 -81.45
N ASP A 1131 -21.10 70.45 -81.11
CA ASP A 1131 -20.46 71.73 -80.76
C ASP A 1131 -20.16 71.90 -79.25
N VAL A 1132 -20.49 70.90 -78.42
CA VAL A 1132 -20.27 70.96 -76.96
C VAL A 1132 -18.80 70.71 -76.62
N THR A 1133 -18.15 71.69 -75.99
CA THR A 1133 -16.74 71.57 -75.58
C THR A 1133 -16.56 70.63 -74.38
N PRO A 1134 -15.37 70.03 -74.15
CA PRO A 1134 -15.10 69.19 -72.99
C PRO A 1134 -15.28 69.90 -71.62
N GLN A 1135 -15.13 71.22 -71.57
CA GLN A 1135 -15.41 72.00 -70.35
C GLN A 1135 -16.92 72.15 -70.14
N GLN A 1136 -17.67 72.49 -71.20
CA GLN A 1136 -19.14 72.52 -71.13
C GLN A 1136 -19.72 71.15 -70.78
N LEU A 1137 -19.13 70.05 -71.28
CA LEU A 1137 -19.53 68.69 -70.96
C LEU A 1137 -19.38 68.38 -69.46
N ARG A 1138 -18.27 68.82 -68.84
CA ARG A 1138 -18.02 68.65 -67.39
C ARG A 1138 -18.94 69.51 -66.52
N ASP A 1139 -19.19 70.75 -66.95
CA ASP A 1139 -19.98 71.73 -66.20
C ASP A 1139 -21.48 71.63 -66.46
N ARG A 1140 -21.91 70.77 -67.40
CA ARG A 1140 -23.31 70.62 -67.87
C ARG A 1140 -23.93 71.93 -68.37
N SER A 1141 -23.13 72.82 -68.94
CA SER A 1141 -23.54 74.20 -69.22
C SER A 1141 -24.23 74.43 -70.58
N TRP A 1142 -24.38 73.39 -71.42
CA TRP A 1142 -25.10 73.49 -72.71
C TRP A 1142 -26.62 73.33 -72.58
N TRP A 1143 -27.11 72.91 -71.41
CA TRP A 1143 -28.52 72.89 -71.06
C TRP A 1143 -28.73 73.48 -69.67
N THR A 1144 -29.95 73.96 -69.41
CA THR A 1144 -30.36 74.48 -68.10
C THR A 1144 -31.72 73.89 -67.73
N GLY A 1145 -31.89 73.52 -66.47
CA GLY A 1145 -33.16 73.01 -65.95
C GLY A 1145 -32.95 72.07 -64.76
N PRO A 1146 -34.04 71.51 -64.23
CA PRO A 1146 -33.97 70.59 -63.09
C PRO A 1146 -33.41 69.23 -63.49
N GLU A 1147 -32.76 68.56 -62.54
CA GLU A 1147 -32.51 67.13 -62.56
C GLU A 1147 -33.85 66.37 -62.55
N LEU A 1148 -33.97 65.27 -63.29
CA LEU A 1148 -35.20 64.49 -63.37
C LEU A 1148 -35.04 63.15 -62.67
N PHE A 1149 -35.80 62.93 -61.59
CA PHE A 1149 -35.89 61.65 -60.89
C PHE A 1149 -37.13 60.88 -61.30
N VAL A 1150 -36.94 59.72 -61.92
CA VAL A 1150 -38.01 58.77 -62.25
C VAL A 1150 -37.99 57.67 -61.19
N LEU A 1151 -38.97 57.67 -60.29
CA LEU A 1151 -39.13 56.66 -59.24
C LEU A 1151 -40.18 55.64 -59.66
N VAL A 1152 -39.77 54.38 -59.79
CA VAL A 1152 -40.63 53.28 -60.24
C VAL A 1152 -40.81 52.27 -59.11
N ASP A 1153 -42.03 52.17 -58.60
CA ASP A 1153 -42.42 51.13 -57.63
C ASP A 1153 -42.95 49.88 -58.34
N ASP A 1154 -42.69 48.70 -57.76
CA ASP A 1154 -43.13 47.39 -58.27
C ASP A 1154 -42.96 47.22 -59.80
N TYR A 1155 -41.73 47.38 -60.30
CA TYR A 1155 -41.41 47.28 -61.73
C TYR A 1155 -41.82 45.94 -62.36
N ASP A 1156 -41.94 44.85 -61.60
CA ASP A 1156 -42.49 43.59 -62.09
C ASP A 1156 -43.91 43.73 -62.67
N LEU A 1157 -44.73 44.66 -62.15
CA LEU A 1157 -46.04 44.97 -62.71
C LEU A 1157 -45.95 45.86 -63.96
N VAL A 1158 -44.94 46.73 -64.02
CA VAL A 1158 -44.70 47.62 -65.17
C VAL A 1158 -44.19 46.82 -66.37
N ALA A 1159 -43.26 45.89 -66.12
CA ALA A 1159 -42.69 44.99 -67.12
C ALA A 1159 -43.68 43.94 -67.62
N ALA A 1160 -44.72 43.61 -66.85
CA ALA A 1160 -45.77 42.66 -67.24
C ALA A 1160 -46.73 43.21 -68.31
N ALA A 1161 -46.68 44.51 -68.63
CA ALA A 1161 -47.47 45.10 -69.70
C ALA A 1161 -47.06 44.55 -71.08
N PRO A 1162 -47.98 44.43 -72.07
CA PRO A 1162 -47.66 43.90 -73.41
C PRO A 1162 -46.48 44.60 -74.10
N VAL A 1163 -46.31 45.89 -73.84
CA VAL A 1163 -45.13 46.68 -74.19
C VAL A 1163 -44.68 47.37 -72.91
N ASN A 1164 -43.42 47.19 -72.53
CA ASN A 1164 -42.87 47.82 -71.34
C ASN A 1164 -42.73 49.34 -71.59
N PRO A 1165 -43.45 50.19 -70.84
CA PRO A 1165 -43.51 51.62 -71.11
C PRO A 1165 -42.19 52.36 -70.79
N LEU A 1166 -41.23 51.72 -70.12
CA LEU A 1166 -39.93 52.33 -69.79
C LEU A 1166 -38.87 52.14 -70.88
N LEU A 1167 -39.13 51.35 -71.93
CA LEU A 1167 -38.16 51.06 -72.99
C LEU A 1167 -37.55 52.30 -73.66
N PRO A 1168 -38.29 53.40 -73.94
CA PRO A 1168 -37.70 54.61 -74.52
C PRO A 1168 -36.57 55.21 -73.67
N LEU A 1169 -36.59 55.03 -72.35
CA LEU A 1169 -35.55 55.57 -71.46
C LEU A 1169 -34.20 54.86 -71.61
N VAL A 1170 -34.17 53.62 -72.14
CA VAL A 1170 -32.95 52.80 -72.26
C VAL A 1170 -31.88 53.50 -73.10
N GLU A 1171 -32.28 54.25 -74.13
CA GLU A 1171 -31.36 55.02 -74.99
C GLU A 1171 -30.61 56.11 -74.20
N HIS A 1172 -31.23 56.65 -73.15
CA HIS A 1172 -30.68 57.76 -72.37
C HIS A 1172 -29.87 57.32 -71.14
N LEU A 1173 -30.03 56.08 -70.66
CA LEU A 1173 -29.40 55.61 -69.40
C LEU A 1173 -27.86 55.73 -69.43
N ALA A 1174 -27.23 55.51 -70.58
CA ALA A 1174 -25.77 55.61 -70.69
C ALA A 1174 -25.25 57.06 -70.59
N GLN A 1175 -26.07 58.03 -70.99
CA GLN A 1175 -25.77 59.46 -70.98
C GLN A 1175 -26.51 60.20 -69.87
N ALA A 1176 -27.13 59.45 -68.95
CA ALA A 1176 -27.98 59.97 -67.88
C ALA A 1176 -27.27 61.01 -67.00
N ARG A 1177 -25.96 60.83 -66.80
CA ARG A 1177 -25.12 61.80 -66.08
C ARG A 1177 -24.98 63.13 -66.82
N ASP A 1178 -25.03 63.15 -68.14
CA ASP A 1178 -24.85 64.37 -68.93
C ASP A 1178 -26.18 65.12 -69.10
N VAL A 1179 -27.31 64.40 -69.20
CA VAL A 1179 -28.65 64.97 -69.40
C VAL A 1179 -29.44 65.21 -68.12
N GLY A 1180 -28.92 64.76 -66.98
CA GLY A 1180 -29.57 64.92 -65.68
C GLY A 1180 -30.82 64.05 -65.49
N LEU A 1181 -30.70 62.77 -65.86
CA LEU A 1181 -31.74 61.76 -65.70
C LEU A 1181 -31.33 60.77 -64.60
N HIS A 1182 -32.23 60.53 -63.66
CA HIS A 1182 -32.06 59.55 -62.59
C HIS A 1182 -33.19 58.54 -62.63
N LEU A 1183 -32.86 57.25 -62.60
CA LEU A 1183 -33.83 56.16 -62.65
C LEU A 1183 -33.66 55.31 -61.41
N ILE A 1184 -34.67 55.29 -60.56
CA ILE A 1184 -34.70 54.51 -59.32
C ILE A 1184 -35.83 53.51 -59.44
N LEU A 1185 -35.47 52.23 -59.45
CA LEU A 1185 -36.37 51.15 -59.75
C LEU A 1185 -36.41 50.16 -58.60
N THR A 1186 -37.60 49.87 -58.10
CA THR A 1186 -37.81 48.78 -57.16
C THR A 1186 -38.56 47.63 -57.82
N ARG A 1187 -38.22 46.39 -57.47
CA ARG A 1187 -38.84 45.18 -58.01
C ARG A 1187 -38.97 44.12 -56.93
N ARG A 1188 -39.98 43.27 -57.02
CA ARG A 1188 -40.02 42.01 -56.24
C ARG A 1188 -38.80 41.12 -56.53
N SER A 1189 -38.30 40.39 -55.53
CA SER A 1189 -37.22 39.40 -55.74
C SER A 1189 -37.70 38.14 -56.47
N GLY A 1190 -38.96 37.74 -56.30
CA GLY A 1190 -39.53 36.62 -57.05
C GLY A 1190 -39.40 36.77 -58.57
N GLY A 1191 -38.84 35.76 -59.23
CA GLY A 1191 -38.51 35.75 -60.65
C GLY A 1191 -37.46 36.79 -61.08
N ALA A 1192 -36.70 37.37 -60.15
CA ALA A 1192 -35.71 38.40 -60.47
C ALA A 1192 -34.57 37.85 -61.30
N SER A 1193 -34.14 36.61 -61.05
CA SER A 1193 -33.12 35.89 -61.84
C SER A 1193 -33.35 35.98 -63.35
N ARG A 1194 -34.60 35.82 -63.81
CA ARG A 1194 -34.99 35.93 -65.22
C ARG A 1194 -35.09 37.37 -65.69
N ALA A 1195 -35.59 38.27 -64.83
CA ALA A 1195 -35.73 39.69 -65.16
C ALA A 1195 -34.39 40.43 -65.26
N LEU A 1196 -33.29 39.85 -64.78
CA LEU A 1196 -31.94 40.38 -65.00
C LEU A 1196 -31.54 40.51 -66.48
N TYR A 1197 -32.26 39.83 -67.38
CA TYR A 1197 -32.09 39.89 -68.84
C TYR A 1197 -33.12 40.80 -69.54
N GLU A 1198 -34.02 41.44 -68.80
CA GLU A 1198 -34.91 42.45 -69.39
C GLU A 1198 -34.12 43.70 -69.78
N PRO A 1199 -34.43 44.37 -70.92
CA PRO A 1199 -33.59 45.44 -71.46
C PRO A 1199 -33.26 46.58 -70.49
N VAL A 1200 -34.23 47.01 -69.67
CA VAL A 1200 -34.02 48.10 -68.69
C VAL A 1200 -33.08 47.66 -67.56
N ILE A 1201 -33.35 46.53 -66.90
CA ILE A 1201 -32.51 46.02 -65.80
C ILE A 1201 -31.14 45.59 -66.32
N GLN A 1202 -31.09 44.93 -67.48
CA GLN A 1202 -29.84 44.55 -68.13
C GLN A 1202 -28.97 45.78 -68.37
N ARG A 1203 -29.53 46.87 -68.90
CA ARG A 1203 -28.76 48.10 -69.13
C ARG A 1203 -28.25 48.72 -67.83
N LEU A 1204 -29.08 48.76 -66.78
CA LEU A 1204 -28.66 49.25 -65.47
C LEU A 1204 -27.51 48.43 -64.87
N ARG A 1205 -27.50 47.10 -65.10
CA ARG A 1205 -26.41 46.20 -64.69
C ARG A 1205 -25.14 46.41 -65.49
N GLU A 1206 -25.24 46.60 -66.81
CA GLU A 1206 -24.11 46.92 -67.69
C GLU A 1206 -23.42 48.23 -67.28
N LEU A 1207 -24.21 49.20 -66.80
CA LEU A 1207 -23.71 50.46 -66.25
C LEU A 1207 -23.14 50.34 -64.82
N ALA A 1208 -23.18 49.14 -64.23
CA ALA A 1208 -22.76 48.86 -62.85
C ALA A 1208 -23.43 49.77 -61.81
N SER A 1209 -24.72 50.07 -62.02
CA SER A 1209 -25.50 50.93 -61.13
C SER A 1209 -25.51 50.36 -59.70
N PRO A 1210 -25.44 51.21 -58.65
CA PRO A 1210 -25.66 50.80 -57.29
C PRO A 1210 -26.95 50.01 -57.14
N GLY A 1211 -26.96 49.05 -56.22
CA GLY A 1211 -28.18 48.30 -55.94
C GLY A 1211 -28.34 47.86 -54.50
N LEU A 1212 -29.60 47.76 -54.08
CA LEU A 1212 -30.04 47.32 -52.77
C LEU A 1212 -30.72 45.96 -52.89
N VAL A 1213 -30.23 44.98 -52.15
CA VAL A 1213 -30.86 43.65 -52.06
C VAL A 1213 -31.44 43.50 -50.65
N MET A 1214 -32.77 43.57 -50.54
CA MET A 1214 -33.52 43.38 -49.30
C MET A 1214 -33.85 41.88 -49.09
N SER A 1215 -34.79 41.59 -48.18
CA SER A 1215 -35.28 40.22 -47.95
C SER A 1215 -35.74 39.56 -49.25
N GLY A 1216 -35.34 38.31 -49.46
CA GLY A 1216 -35.78 37.49 -50.59
C GLY A 1216 -35.26 36.05 -50.54
N ASP A 1217 -35.71 35.23 -51.48
CA ASP A 1217 -35.31 33.81 -51.60
C ASP A 1217 -33.88 33.67 -52.19
N PRO A 1218 -32.95 32.98 -51.52
CA PRO A 1218 -31.62 32.69 -52.06
C PRO A 1218 -31.59 31.94 -53.40
N ASP A 1219 -32.66 31.20 -53.75
CA ASP A 1219 -32.76 30.43 -54.99
C ASP A 1219 -32.85 31.31 -56.26
N GLU A 1220 -33.12 32.61 -56.10
CA GLU A 1220 -33.06 33.60 -57.19
C GLU A 1220 -31.63 33.92 -57.66
N GLY A 1221 -30.62 33.35 -57.00
CA GLY A 1221 -29.22 33.57 -57.37
C GLY A 1221 -28.72 34.99 -57.05
N ALA A 1222 -27.62 35.41 -57.68
CA ALA A 1222 -27.03 36.71 -57.43
C ALA A 1222 -27.75 37.81 -58.24
N LEU A 1223 -28.36 38.79 -57.55
CA LEU A 1223 -29.16 39.83 -58.19
C LEU A 1223 -28.34 41.08 -58.54
N VAL A 1224 -27.54 41.57 -57.60
CA VAL A 1224 -26.64 42.72 -57.78
C VAL A 1224 -25.23 42.32 -57.36
N GLY A 1225 -24.27 42.44 -58.28
CA GLY A 1225 -22.92 41.91 -58.07
C GLY A 1225 -22.94 40.42 -57.74
N ASN A 1226 -22.29 40.04 -56.63
CA ASN A 1226 -22.25 38.66 -56.15
C ASN A 1226 -23.26 38.39 -55.01
N VAL A 1227 -24.17 39.33 -54.74
CA VAL A 1227 -25.07 39.25 -53.58
C VAL A 1227 -26.32 38.44 -53.92
N ARG A 1228 -26.51 37.34 -53.19
CA ARG A 1228 -27.76 36.56 -53.17
C ARG A 1228 -28.72 37.13 -52.13
N PRO A 1229 -30.03 37.21 -52.43
CA PRO A 1229 -31.05 37.50 -51.43
C PRO A 1229 -31.01 36.48 -50.29
N ALA A 1230 -31.46 36.92 -49.12
CA ALA A 1230 -31.66 36.05 -47.96
C ALA A 1230 -32.78 36.65 -47.11
N PRO A 1231 -33.38 35.88 -46.19
CA PRO A 1231 -34.34 36.42 -45.23
C PRO A 1231 -33.71 37.58 -44.41
N LEU A 1232 -34.31 38.77 -44.48
CA LEU A 1232 -33.87 39.97 -43.76
C LEU A 1232 -35.07 40.68 -43.11
N PRO A 1233 -34.87 41.35 -41.95
CA PRO A 1233 -35.90 42.21 -41.37
C PRO A 1233 -36.34 43.34 -42.31
N PRO A 1234 -37.58 43.86 -42.19
CA PRO A 1234 -38.04 45.00 -42.98
C PRO A 1234 -37.10 46.22 -42.87
N GLY A 1235 -36.85 46.88 -43.99
CA GLY A 1235 -35.93 48.02 -44.09
C GLY A 1235 -34.45 47.64 -44.11
N ARG A 1236 -34.08 46.37 -43.84
CA ARG A 1236 -32.69 45.92 -43.91
C ARG A 1236 -32.32 45.49 -45.32
N ALA A 1237 -31.16 45.95 -45.79
CA ALA A 1237 -30.73 45.73 -47.17
C ALA A 1237 -29.21 45.58 -47.26
N ARG A 1238 -28.74 44.83 -48.26
CA ARG A 1238 -27.33 44.83 -48.68
C ARG A 1238 -27.16 45.83 -49.81
N LEU A 1239 -26.49 46.93 -49.53
CA LEU A 1239 -26.11 47.94 -50.51
C LEU A 1239 -24.83 47.50 -51.22
N VAL A 1240 -24.89 47.43 -52.54
CA VAL A 1240 -23.76 47.11 -53.42
C VAL A 1240 -23.40 48.36 -54.21
N THR A 1241 -22.18 48.84 -54.02
CA THR A 1241 -21.61 49.95 -54.79
C THR A 1241 -20.28 49.55 -55.40
N ARG A 1242 -19.87 50.23 -56.48
CA ARG A 1242 -18.58 49.98 -57.13
C ARG A 1242 -17.38 50.37 -56.26
N ARG A 1243 -17.51 51.44 -55.47
CA ARG A 1243 -16.41 52.01 -54.66
C ARG A 1243 -16.21 51.29 -53.33
N GLU A 1244 -17.30 50.98 -52.64
CA GLU A 1244 -17.25 50.52 -51.24
C GLU A 1244 -17.69 49.06 -51.08
N GLY A 1245 -17.99 48.36 -52.18
CA GLY A 1245 -18.38 46.96 -52.17
C GLY A 1245 -19.77 46.74 -51.56
N VAL A 1246 -19.92 45.65 -50.79
CA VAL A 1246 -21.19 45.23 -50.19
C VAL A 1246 -21.24 45.66 -48.73
N ARG A 1247 -22.29 46.39 -48.34
CA ARG A 1247 -22.53 46.81 -46.96
C ARG A 1247 -23.95 46.44 -46.52
N LEU A 1248 -24.10 45.91 -45.31
CA LEU A 1248 -25.43 45.76 -44.70
C LEU A 1248 -25.87 47.11 -44.13
N VAL A 1249 -27.07 47.55 -44.47
CA VAL A 1249 -27.64 48.85 -44.09
C VAL A 1249 -29.05 48.69 -43.55
N GLN A 1250 -29.44 49.59 -42.64
CA GLN A 1250 -30.82 49.80 -42.26
C GLN A 1250 -31.32 51.07 -42.94
N LEU A 1251 -32.30 50.93 -43.84
CA LEU A 1251 -32.91 52.04 -44.57
C LEU A 1251 -33.85 52.83 -43.66
N ALA A 1252 -33.94 54.13 -43.93
CA ALA A 1252 -34.87 55.00 -43.22
C ALA A 1252 -36.33 54.66 -43.54
N TYR A 1253 -37.17 54.85 -42.52
CA TYR A 1253 -38.59 54.53 -42.55
C TYR A 1253 -39.43 55.80 -42.43
N ILE A 1254 -40.36 55.96 -43.38
CA ILE A 1254 -41.44 56.94 -43.31
C ILE A 1254 -42.78 56.18 -43.31
N PRO A 1255 -43.64 56.37 -42.29
CA PRO A 1255 -44.98 55.76 -42.27
C PRO A 1255 -45.76 56.09 -43.55
N GLY A 1256 -46.60 55.16 -44.00
CA GLY A 1256 -47.56 55.47 -45.07
C GLY A 1256 -48.60 56.45 -44.57
N ILE A 1257 -48.99 57.40 -45.43
CA ILE A 1257 -50.20 58.19 -45.22
C ILE A 1257 -51.36 57.22 -45.45
N ARG A 1258 -52.17 56.98 -44.42
CA ARG A 1258 -53.34 56.09 -44.51
C ARG A 1258 -54.48 56.75 -45.25
#